data_AF-A0ABD6EHP7-F1
#
_entry.id   AF-A0ABD6EHP7-F1
#
_cell.length_a   1.000
_cell.length_b   1.000
_cell.length_c   1.000
_cell.angle_alpha   90.00
_cell.angle_beta   90.00
_cell.angle_gamma   90.00
#
_symmetry.space_group_name_H-M   'P 1'
#
loop_
_entity.id
_entity.type
_entity.pdbx_description
1 polymer ?
#
loop_
_entity_poly.entity_id
_entity_poly.type
_entity_poly.pdbx_seq_one_letter_code
_entity_poly.pdbx_strand_id
1 'polypeptide(L)'
;MWLKYRNLYEIIVKYANSNGTDETSKDIVDVLTKNRSVLLSVLKNLGRSSSHRAQLDNIGGSVKLESGQSVKVDQALRSESIIISDLFNCDELDALELVLSGELQLQNFGFLTRGLCAIICYYDAHRFLSASVKALIEMKISEDIQKSKELDAFLEQFCSDPQLPRRLIEVLRTVNTQTEFQNLHQPQVNGLGGPKHQRMLREMIDETLSNCTSALFSLCSSWRKDFVPPFMRDLFAPLKAIQPSVVFQNSHLSLWTALLILISPHNIQHLRCAKEILEAFCKEVFSSEWSDQCVAASLQLACVVTFNWLNVHQAVHEVLGDFSLSEDEFLERAIGSLCFVFIRKCIITSPGFRSNVVFFDVVDALLKNFIAHFPSKLVLLQRVCEEELLYTEELLAKGELYWPKCHFEAFLHCIGDLYDDESERTILLSSQFTSVTSEELVKFIKNGRNLYAPVLHVAFLDMAKNLCKTRDNAEFFYQLVSSFPSVKGSDERTLNIHHFWKALREYLLLFQRRRTSVSNVLRPFTAHPDSSHLQINQSELAGLIAWVQFCERIAIHDPNARLHFVENSLWACTETVVGLLVCSVPLVLKGSLYRFLAAVAKDEQSAVHIWSSLSANGVLSQSPNGKLTGIQEELDDRECSLKRYDSSLGFLALMKELLLHLSSSSDALHLQLYLQFISKSIICQFGNRSYENVQQMASFLPLF
;
A
#
# COMPACT_ATOMS: atom_id res chain seq x y z
N MET A 1 9.76 14.59 -34.48
CA MET A 1 9.02 14.10 -33.30
C MET A 1 9.25 14.83 -31.95
N TRP A 2 10.41 14.73 -31.27
CA TRP A 2 10.56 15.14 -29.85
C TRP A 2 10.21 16.61 -29.55
N LEU A 3 10.79 17.55 -30.30
CA LEU A 3 10.50 19.00 -30.17
C LEU A 3 9.02 19.32 -30.38
N LYS A 4 8.35 18.64 -31.31
CA LYS A 4 6.93 18.84 -31.62
C LYS A 4 6.05 18.51 -30.41
N TYR A 5 6.29 17.36 -29.77
CA TYR A 5 5.48 16.91 -28.64
C TYR A 5 5.79 17.70 -27.36
N ARG A 6 7.06 18.08 -27.17
CA ARG A 6 7.45 18.99 -26.08
C ARG A 6 6.78 20.35 -26.22
N ASN A 7 6.83 20.97 -27.40
CA ASN A 7 6.20 22.26 -27.64
C ASN A 7 4.67 22.19 -27.45
N LEU A 8 4.04 21.11 -27.91
CA LEU A 8 2.62 20.86 -27.69
C LEU A 8 2.28 20.82 -26.20
N TYR A 9 3.03 20.06 -25.41
CA TYR A 9 2.86 19.99 -23.96
C TYR A 9 3.06 21.34 -23.28
N GLU A 10 4.12 22.08 -23.63
CA GLU A 10 4.40 23.39 -23.06
C GLU A 10 3.27 24.40 -23.35
N ILE A 11 2.67 24.37 -24.54
CA ILE A 11 1.52 25.22 -24.89
C ILE A 11 0.30 24.88 -24.01
N ILE A 12 -0.01 23.58 -23.86
CA ILE A 12 -1.16 23.11 -23.06
C ILE A 12 -0.98 23.51 -21.59
N VAL A 13 0.19 23.28 -21.02
CA VAL A 13 0.47 23.61 -19.61
C VAL A 13 0.49 25.12 -19.39
N LYS A 14 1.05 25.91 -20.31
CA LYS A 14 1.02 27.38 -20.21
C LYS A 14 -0.43 27.89 -20.19
N TYR A 15 -1.30 27.34 -21.03
CA TYR A 15 -2.72 27.69 -21.03
C TYR A 15 -3.43 27.28 -19.74
N ALA A 16 -3.16 26.07 -19.24
CA ALA A 16 -3.74 25.60 -17.97
C ALA A 16 -3.31 26.47 -16.78
N ASN A 17 -2.04 26.89 -16.73
CA ASN A 17 -1.49 27.71 -15.65
C ASN A 17 -1.90 29.19 -15.74
N SER A 18 -2.25 29.70 -16.92
CA SER A 18 -2.70 31.08 -17.11
C SER A 18 -4.19 31.28 -16.84
N ASN A 19 -4.90 30.25 -16.37
CA ASN A 19 -6.35 30.23 -16.14
C ASN A 19 -7.19 30.66 -17.36
N GLY A 20 -6.64 30.57 -18.58
CA GLY A 20 -7.39 30.79 -19.82
C GLY A 20 -7.55 32.25 -20.29
N THR A 21 -6.56 33.12 -20.11
CA THR A 21 -6.60 34.49 -20.68
C THR A 21 -6.83 34.50 -22.21
N ASP A 22 -7.82 35.28 -22.67
CA ASP A 22 -8.47 35.25 -24.00
C ASP A 22 -7.55 35.27 -25.23
N GLU A 23 -6.39 35.96 -25.18
CA GLU A 23 -5.52 36.16 -26.35
C GLU A 23 -4.87 34.86 -26.88
N THR A 24 -4.84 33.79 -26.07
CA THR A 24 -4.20 32.50 -26.43
C THR A 24 -5.18 31.38 -26.81
N SER A 25 -6.49 31.65 -26.73
CA SER A 25 -7.55 30.63 -26.82
C SER A 25 -7.84 30.11 -28.24
N LYS A 26 -7.66 30.94 -29.27
CA LYS A 26 -7.85 30.51 -30.67
C LYS A 26 -6.67 29.70 -31.17
N ASP A 27 -5.46 30.15 -30.85
CA ASP A 27 -4.22 29.50 -31.26
C ASP A 27 -4.11 28.07 -30.68
N ILE A 28 -4.60 27.84 -29.44
CA ILE A 28 -4.57 26.51 -28.84
C ILE A 28 -5.53 25.53 -29.52
N VAL A 29 -6.74 25.95 -29.90
CA VAL A 29 -7.71 25.05 -30.56
C VAL A 29 -7.21 24.62 -31.94
N ASP A 30 -6.60 25.53 -32.71
CA ASP A 30 -6.00 25.21 -34.01
C ASP A 30 -4.81 24.23 -33.86
N VAL A 31 -3.98 24.42 -32.84
CA VAL A 31 -2.87 23.51 -32.53
C VAL A 31 -3.39 22.12 -32.11
N LEU A 32 -4.43 22.06 -31.28
CA LEU A 32 -5.02 20.81 -30.79
C LEU A 32 -5.73 20.04 -31.90
N THR A 33 -6.51 20.71 -32.75
CA THR A 33 -7.20 20.09 -33.89
C THR A 33 -6.20 19.51 -34.89
N LYS A 34 -5.11 20.22 -35.19
CA LYS A 34 -4.02 19.73 -36.05
C LYS A 34 -3.33 18.47 -35.49
N ASN A 35 -3.15 18.38 -34.17
CA ASN A 35 -2.44 17.28 -33.51
C ASN A 35 -3.36 16.20 -32.91
N ARG A 36 -4.67 16.25 -33.19
CA ARG A 36 -5.66 15.34 -32.58
C ARG A 36 -5.33 13.86 -32.80
N SER A 37 -4.97 13.45 -34.01
CA SER A 37 -4.65 12.05 -34.33
C SER A 37 -3.47 11.51 -33.51
N VAL A 38 -2.46 12.36 -33.27
CA VAL A 38 -1.29 12.03 -32.47
C VAL A 38 -1.66 11.89 -30.99
N LEU A 39 -2.49 12.81 -30.46
CA LEU A 39 -2.97 12.74 -29.08
C LEU A 39 -3.81 11.48 -28.80
N LEU A 40 -4.53 10.96 -29.80
CA LEU A 40 -5.28 9.70 -29.69
C LEU A 40 -4.40 8.44 -29.77
N SER A 41 -3.15 8.57 -30.22
CA SER A 41 -2.27 7.44 -30.57
C SER A 41 -1.00 7.38 -29.70
N VAL A 42 -1.14 7.57 -28.38
CA VAL A 42 -0.01 7.48 -27.43
C VAL A 42 0.79 6.18 -27.63
N LEU A 43 2.11 6.29 -27.77
CA LEU A 43 3.05 5.18 -28.06
C LEU A 43 2.76 4.40 -29.35
N LYS A 44 1.97 4.94 -30.29
CA LYS A 44 1.74 4.36 -31.62
C LYS A 44 2.18 5.34 -32.69
N ASN A 45 3.16 4.91 -33.48
CA ASN A 45 3.70 5.72 -34.57
C ASN A 45 2.88 5.54 -35.86
N LEU A 46 3.06 6.47 -36.81
CA LEU A 46 2.37 6.49 -38.11
C LEU A 46 2.79 5.35 -39.07
N GLY A 47 3.70 4.47 -38.64
CA GLY A 47 4.25 3.39 -39.47
C GLY A 47 5.40 3.85 -40.35
N ARG A 48 6.02 2.91 -41.06
CA ARG A 48 7.14 3.16 -42.00
C ARG A 48 6.61 3.62 -43.36
N SER A 49 7.37 4.48 -44.03
CA SER A 49 7.04 5.06 -45.33
C SER A 49 8.13 4.73 -46.36
N SER A 50 7.78 3.91 -47.35
CA SER A 50 8.73 3.54 -48.42
C SER A 50 9.21 4.74 -49.24
N SER A 51 8.41 5.80 -49.34
CA SER A 51 8.80 7.04 -50.02
C SER A 51 9.82 7.85 -49.21
N HIS A 52 9.65 7.93 -47.88
CA HIS A 52 10.59 8.63 -47.01
C HIS A 52 11.89 7.84 -46.82
N ARG A 53 11.80 6.50 -46.81
CA ARG A 53 12.99 5.64 -46.84
C ARG A 53 13.83 5.85 -48.10
N ALA A 54 13.20 5.96 -49.26
CA ALA A 54 13.89 6.27 -50.51
C ALA A 54 14.55 7.67 -50.52
N GLN A 55 13.97 8.65 -49.81
CA GLN A 55 14.58 9.98 -49.65
C GLN A 55 15.85 9.93 -48.80
N LEU A 56 15.89 9.09 -47.76
CA LEU A 56 17.06 8.87 -46.91
C LEU A 56 18.15 8.02 -47.58
N ASP A 57 17.77 7.16 -48.53
CA ASP A 57 18.71 6.34 -49.30
C ASP A 57 19.55 7.16 -50.28
N ASN A 58 19.12 8.37 -50.63
CA ASN A 58 19.90 9.31 -51.44
C ASN A 58 21.01 9.98 -50.60
N ILE A 59 22.08 9.24 -50.32
CA ILE A 59 23.23 9.69 -49.51
C ILE A 59 23.84 10.96 -50.10
N GLY A 60 23.96 12.02 -49.30
CA GLY A 60 24.42 13.35 -49.71
C GLY A 60 23.33 14.30 -50.21
N GLY A 61 22.09 13.82 -50.37
CA GLY A 61 20.92 14.64 -50.64
C GLY A 61 20.47 15.49 -49.44
N SER A 62 19.79 16.60 -49.72
CA SER A 62 19.13 17.41 -48.69
C SER A 62 17.69 16.97 -48.50
N VAL A 63 17.34 16.48 -47.32
CA VAL A 63 15.96 16.11 -46.94
C VAL A 63 15.33 17.29 -46.22
N LYS A 64 14.10 17.66 -46.62
CA LYS A 64 13.30 18.70 -45.94
C LYS A 64 12.49 18.06 -44.81
N LEU A 65 12.70 18.54 -43.60
CA LEU A 65 11.95 18.15 -42.42
C LEU A 65 10.61 18.89 -42.34
N GLU A 66 9.65 18.39 -41.54
CA GLU A 66 8.37 19.08 -41.27
C GLU A 66 8.59 20.46 -40.65
N SER A 67 9.70 20.64 -39.93
CA SER A 67 10.14 21.93 -39.37
C SER A 67 10.57 22.97 -40.42
N GLY A 68 10.63 22.60 -41.70
CA GLY A 68 11.06 23.45 -42.80
C GLY A 68 12.58 23.52 -42.99
N GLN A 69 13.36 22.88 -42.11
CA GLN A 69 14.81 22.79 -42.22
C GLN A 69 15.24 21.74 -43.25
N SER A 70 16.30 22.03 -44.01
CA SER A 70 16.89 21.08 -44.97
C SER A 70 18.19 20.51 -44.40
N VAL A 71 18.26 19.20 -44.20
CA VAL A 71 19.41 18.52 -43.61
C VAL A 71 20.09 17.65 -44.65
N LYS A 72 21.43 17.72 -44.73
CA LYS A 72 22.23 16.82 -45.57
C LYS A 72 22.42 15.49 -44.83
N VAL A 73 22.00 14.40 -45.46
CA VAL A 73 22.05 13.06 -44.85
C VAL A 73 23.39 12.41 -45.18
N ASP A 74 24.18 12.10 -44.15
CA ASP A 74 25.39 11.29 -44.26
C ASP A 74 25.09 9.79 -44.02
N GLN A 75 26.09 8.94 -44.22
CA GLN A 75 25.90 7.49 -44.10
C GLN A 75 25.59 7.05 -42.66
N ALA A 76 26.12 7.76 -41.65
CA ALA A 76 25.90 7.45 -40.24
C ALA A 76 24.47 7.81 -39.79
N LEU A 77 24.01 9.03 -40.11
CA LEU A 77 22.64 9.50 -39.88
C LEU A 77 21.64 8.59 -40.56
N ARG A 78 21.90 8.16 -41.81
CA ARG A 78 21.05 7.19 -42.51
C ARG A 78 20.95 5.88 -41.72
N SER A 79 22.09 5.29 -41.34
CA SER A 79 22.09 4.00 -40.63
C SER A 79 21.35 4.06 -39.29
N GLU A 80 21.58 5.12 -38.50
CA GLU A 80 20.93 5.27 -37.21
C GLU A 80 19.43 5.55 -37.36
N SER A 81 19.03 6.38 -38.34
CA SER A 81 17.61 6.68 -38.60
C SER A 81 16.86 5.42 -39.04
N ILE A 82 17.48 4.58 -39.86
CA ILE A 82 16.88 3.29 -40.28
C ILE A 82 16.73 2.35 -39.08
N ILE A 83 17.74 2.23 -38.21
CA ILE A 83 17.67 1.38 -37.01
C ILE A 83 16.52 1.85 -36.10
N ILE A 84 16.39 3.16 -35.86
CA ILE A 84 15.34 3.72 -35.01
C ILE A 84 13.95 3.53 -35.65
N SER A 85 13.82 3.76 -36.96
CA SER A 85 12.58 3.52 -37.71
C SER A 85 12.16 2.06 -37.64
N ASP A 86 13.10 1.13 -37.81
CA ASP A 86 12.82 -0.30 -37.78
C ASP A 86 12.50 -0.79 -36.35
N LEU A 87 13.14 -0.23 -35.32
CA LEU A 87 12.90 -0.51 -33.91
C LEU A 87 11.52 -0.07 -33.44
N PHE A 88 11.15 1.20 -33.66
CA PHE A 88 9.90 1.78 -33.16
C PHE A 88 8.76 1.76 -34.17
N ASN A 89 9.00 1.21 -35.36
CA ASN A 89 8.06 1.22 -36.48
C ASN A 89 7.52 2.64 -36.76
N CYS A 90 8.41 3.63 -36.75
CA CYS A 90 8.09 5.03 -37.01
C CYS A 90 8.52 5.47 -38.41
N ASP A 91 7.94 6.58 -38.86
CA ASP A 91 8.28 7.19 -40.14
C ASP A 91 9.75 7.57 -40.18
N GLU A 92 10.38 7.37 -41.33
CA GLU A 92 11.81 7.56 -41.43
C GLU A 92 12.25 9.03 -41.25
N LEU A 93 11.39 10.02 -41.55
CA LEU A 93 11.68 11.43 -41.27
C LEU A 93 11.58 11.73 -39.77
N ASP A 94 10.62 11.13 -39.07
CA ASP A 94 10.52 11.23 -37.61
C ASP A 94 11.73 10.59 -36.92
N ALA A 95 12.20 9.46 -37.44
CA ALA A 95 13.42 8.81 -36.98
C ALA A 95 14.66 9.71 -37.20
N LEU A 96 14.78 10.35 -38.37
CA LEU A 96 15.83 11.32 -38.65
C LEU A 96 15.78 12.52 -37.68
N GLU A 97 14.60 13.08 -37.43
CA GLU A 97 14.45 14.15 -36.44
C GLU A 97 14.84 13.73 -35.02
N LEU A 98 14.57 12.48 -34.64
CA LEU A 98 14.98 11.92 -33.34
C LEU A 98 16.50 11.80 -33.23
N VAL A 99 17.18 11.32 -34.28
CA VAL A 99 18.66 11.26 -34.31
C VAL A 99 19.27 12.65 -34.19
N LEU A 100 18.75 13.62 -34.95
CA LEU A 100 19.21 15.02 -34.88
C LEU A 100 18.94 15.66 -33.51
N SER A 101 17.79 15.36 -32.90
CA SER A 101 17.47 15.80 -31.54
C SER A 101 18.44 15.17 -30.53
N GLY A 102 18.77 13.88 -30.71
CA GLY A 102 19.78 13.18 -29.91
C GLY A 102 21.17 13.82 -30.02
N GLU A 103 21.55 14.28 -31.21
CA GLU A 103 22.80 14.99 -31.45
C GLU A 103 22.87 16.32 -30.69
N LEU A 104 21.78 17.08 -30.67
CA LEU A 104 21.67 18.30 -29.86
C LEU A 104 21.78 18.01 -28.35
N GLN A 105 21.22 16.88 -27.90
CA GLN A 105 21.25 16.48 -26.49
C GLN A 105 22.59 15.87 -26.03
N LEU A 106 23.54 15.60 -26.94
CA LEU A 106 24.89 15.14 -26.55
C LEU A 106 25.60 16.10 -25.59
N GLN A 107 25.34 17.41 -25.71
CA GLN A 107 25.91 18.41 -24.81
C GLN A 107 25.43 18.21 -23.36
N ASN A 108 24.18 17.75 -23.18
CA ASN A 108 23.59 17.49 -21.87
C ASN A 108 23.96 16.09 -21.34
N PHE A 109 24.23 15.15 -22.25
CA PHE A 109 24.57 13.76 -21.92
C PHE A 109 25.89 13.31 -22.55
N GLY A 110 27.00 13.97 -22.19
CA GLY A 110 28.32 13.68 -22.78
C GLY A 110 28.88 12.26 -22.56
N PHE A 111 28.20 11.43 -21.78
CA PHE A 111 28.53 10.02 -21.55
C PHE A 111 27.77 9.04 -22.47
N LEU A 112 26.91 9.54 -23.36
CA LEU A 112 26.07 8.73 -24.26
C LEU A 112 26.46 8.94 -25.73
N THR A 113 26.13 7.95 -26.56
CA THR A 113 26.22 8.07 -28.02
C THR A 113 24.96 8.73 -28.58
N ARG A 114 25.05 9.29 -29.80
CA ARG A 114 23.94 9.94 -30.48
C ARG A 114 22.68 9.06 -30.54
N GLY A 115 22.84 7.78 -30.92
CA GLY A 115 21.74 6.82 -30.97
C GLY A 115 21.09 6.56 -29.59
N LEU A 116 21.88 6.45 -28.51
CA LEU A 116 21.34 6.28 -27.16
C LEU A 116 20.57 7.52 -26.68
N CYS A 117 21.03 8.72 -27.05
CA CYS A 117 20.29 9.96 -26.82
C CYS A 117 19.00 10.02 -27.62
N ALA A 118 18.99 9.55 -28.87
CA ALA A 118 17.79 9.49 -29.70
C ALA A 118 16.72 8.56 -29.10
N ILE A 119 17.12 7.44 -28.49
CA ILE A 119 16.21 6.55 -27.75
C ILE A 119 15.61 7.26 -26.53
N ILE A 120 16.42 8.02 -25.77
CA ILE A 120 15.91 8.87 -24.68
C ILE A 120 14.88 9.86 -25.22
N CYS A 121 15.21 10.58 -26.30
CA CYS A 121 14.29 11.55 -26.91
C CYS A 121 12.98 10.89 -27.37
N TYR A 122 13.00 9.64 -27.83
CA TYR A 122 11.78 8.92 -28.21
C TYR A 122 10.86 8.68 -27.01
N TYR A 123 11.36 8.07 -25.92
CA TYR A 123 10.53 7.82 -24.74
C TYR A 123 10.10 9.12 -24.06
N ASP A 124 10.97 10.13 -24.03
CA ASP A 124 10.63 11.46 -23.51
C ASP A 124 9.54 12.15 -24.36
N ALA A 125 9.55 11.97 -25.69
CA ALA A 125 8.50 12.48 -26.56
C ALA A 125 7.13 11.88 -26.19
N HIS A 126 7.07 10.57 -25.95
CA HIS A 126 5.83 9.90 -25.52
C HIS A 126 5.44 10.20 -24.08
N ARG A 127 6.42 10.49 -23.21
CA ARG A 127 6.17 11.05 -21.88
C ARG A 127 5.46 12.40 -21.97
N PHE A 128 5.92 13.32 -22.81
CA PHE A 128 5.23 14.59 -23.06
C PHE A 128 3.86 14.40 -23.70
N LEU A 129 3.72 13.45 -24.63
CA LEU A 129 2.43 13.17 -25.27
C LEU A 129 1.40 12.63 -24.27
N SER A 130 1.78 11.65 -23.43
CA SER A 130 0.91 11.11 -22.38
C SER A 130 0.57 12.17 -21.32
N ALA A 131 1.53 13.01 -20.95
CA ALA A 131 1.30 14.14 -20.05
C ALA A 131 0.35 15.18 -20.66
N SER A 132 0.42 15.42 -21.98
CA SER A 132 -0.51 16.29 -22.72
C SER A 132 -1.93 15.73 -22.69
N VAL A 133 -2.10 14.43 -22.94
CA VAL A 133 -3.41 13.76 -22.87
C VAL A 133 -4.00 13.86 -21.46
N LYS A 134 -3.19 13.58 -20.43
CA LYS A 134 -3.59 13.75 -19.03
C LYS A 134 -4.05 15.18 -18.75
N ALA A 135 -3.23 16.18 -19.11
CA ALA A 135 -3.54 17.59 -18.90
C ALA A 135 -4.84 18.01 -19.60
N LEU A 136 -5.10 17.54 -20.83
CA LEU A 136 -6.35 17.86 -21.54
C LEU A 136 -7.59 17.30 -20.84
N ILE A 137 -7.52 16.07 -20.30
CA ILE A 137 -8.63 15.46 -19.56
C ILE A 137 -8.82 16.18 -18.22
N GLU A 138 -7.75 16.53 -17.52
CA GLU A 138 -7.80 17.31 -16.28
C GLU A 138 -8.38 18.70 -16.54
N MET A 139 -7.95 19.39 -17.59
CA MET A 139 -8.52 20.67 -18.03
C MET A 139 -10.01 20.58 -18.28
N LYS A 140 -10.52 19.47 -18.85
CA LYS A 140 -11.97 19.28 -19.01
C LYS A 140 -12.69 19.27 -17.66
N ILE A 141 -12.11 18.64 -16.64
CA ILE A 141 -12.70 18.47 -15.31
C ILE A 141 -12.63 19.76 -14.48
N SER A 142 -11.52 20.50 -14.58
CA SER A 142 -11.30 21.71 -13.79
C SER A 142 -12.33 22.80 -14.11
N GLU A 143 -13.05 23.26 -13.09
CA GLU A 143 -14.03 24.35 -13.23
C GLU A 143 -13.35 25.74 -13.19
N ASP A 144 -12.14 25.84 -12.62
CA ASP A 144 -11.40 27.09 -12.44
C ASP A 144 -10.80 27.68 -13.73
N ILE A 145 -10.65 26.86 -14.77
CA ILE A 145 -10.02 27.26 -16.03
C ILE A 145 -11.09 27.87 -16.93
N GLN A 146 -10.91 29.12 -17.35
CA GLN A 146 -11.79 29.72 -18.36
C GLN A 146 -11.56 29.04 -19.71
N LYS A 147 -12.64 28.47 -20.26
CA LYS A 147 -12.62 27.72 -21.52
C LYS A 147 -13.47 28.47 -22.54
N SER A 148 -12.93 28.65 -23.74
CA SER A 148 -13.74 29.09 -24.87
C SER A 148 -14.73 27.98 -25.24
N LYS A 149 -15.90 28.35 -25.79
CA LYS A 149 -16.89 27.36 -26.24
C LYS A 149 -16.33 26.36 -27.26
N GLU A 150 -15.37 26.80 -28.06
CA GLU A 150 -14.68 25.98 -29.07
C GLU A 150 -13.75 24.95 -28.41
N LEU A 151 -13.02 25.35 -27.36
CA LEU A 151 -12.16 24.45 -26.58
C LEU A 151 -12.99 23.40 -25.83
N ASP A 152 -14.11 23.80 -25.22
CA ASP A 152 -15.02 22.85 -24.55
C ASP A 152 -15.58 21.83 -25.54
N ALA A 153 -16.04 22.28 -26.72
CA ALA A 153 -16.52 21.39 -27.77
C ALA A 153 -15.43 20.40 -28.23
N PHE A 154 -14.19 20.86 -28.38
CA PHE A 154 -13.06 19.99 -28.71
C PHE A 154 -12.78 18.97 -27.61
N LEU A 155 -12.69 19.40 -26.34
CA LEU A 155 -12.41 18.52 -25.20
C LEU A 155 -13.52 17.47 -25.02
N GLU A 156 -14.79 17.87 -25.21
CA GLU A 156 -15.91 16.93 -25.20
C GLU A 156 -15.79 15.90 -26.30
N GLN A 157 -15.49 16.31 -27.54
CA GLN A 157 -15.34 15.41 -28.66
C GLN A 157 -14.13 14.47 -28.47
N PHE A 158 -13.01 14.99 -27.96
CA PHE A 158 -11.79 14.24 -27.70
C PHE A 158 -12.00 13.18 -26.62
N CYS A 159 -12.60 13.53 -25.48
CA CYS A 159 -12.83 12.59 -24.39
C CYS A 159 -13.93 11.55 -24.70
N SER A 160 -14.84 11.86 -25.63
CA SER A 160 -15.90 10.94 -26.05
C SER A 160 -15.44 9.98 -27.15
N ASP A 161 -14.27 10.20 -27.73
CA ASP A 161 -13.72 9.37 -28.79
C ASP A 161 -13.35 7.98 -28.24
N PRO A 162 -13.96 6.88 -28.72
CA PRO A 162 -13.71 5.53 -28.19
C PRO A 162 -12.27 5.05 -28.43
N GLN A 163 -11.53 5.68 -29.36
CA GLN A 163 -10.14 5.30 -29.64
C GLN A 163 -9.21 5.64 -28.48
N LEU A 164 -9.44 6.76 -27.79
CA LEU A 164 -8.60 7.23 -26.69
C LEU A 164 -8.52 6.20 -25.55
N PRO A 165 -9.63 5.83 -24.88
CA PRO A 165 -9.59 4.87 -23.78
C PRO A 165 -9.12 3.49 -24.23
N ARG A 166 -9.49 3.04 -25.43
CA ARG A 166 -8.97 1.78 -26.00
C ARG A 166 -7.45 1.79 -26.11
N ARG A 167 -6.87 2.90 -26.56
CA ARG A 167 -5.43 3.03 -26.68
C ARG A 167 -4.74 3.08 -25.32
N LEU A 168 -5.30 3.80 -24.35
CA LEU A 168 -4.77 3.82 -22.98
C LEU A 168 -4.77 2.41 -22.37
N ILE A 169 -5.86 1.66 -22.52
CA ILE A 169 -5.98 0.28 -22.06
C ILE A 169 -4.95 -0.63 -22.77
N GLU A 170 -4.78 -0.49 -24.08
CA GLU A 170 -3.78 -1.25 -24.84
C GLU A 170 -2.36 -0.98 -24.35
N VAL A 171 -2.00 0.29 -24.12
CA VAL A 171 -0.68 0.69 -23.61
C VAL A 171 -0.44 0.08 -22.24
N LEU A 172 -1.39 0.22 -21.30
CA LEU A 172 -1.25 -0.32 -19.94
C LEU A 172 -1.12 -1.84 -19.89
N ARG A 173 -1.61 -2.55 -20.92
CA ARG A 173 -1.52 -4.02 -21.01
C ARG A 173 -0.23 -4.51 -21.66
N THR A 174 0.22 -3.81 -22.69
CA THR A 174 1.31 -4.27 -23.56
C THR A 174 2.67 -3.73 -23.14
N VAL A 175 2.71 -2.51 -22.58
CA VAL A 175 3.94 -1.82 -22.26
C VAL A 175 4.29 -2.01 -20.79
N ASN A 176 5.46 -2.55 -20.53
CA ASN A 176 6.10 -2.50 -19.22
C ASN A 176 7.62 -2.33 -19.39
N THR A 177 8.28 -1.88 -18.34
CA THR A 177 9.73 -1.58 -18.36
C THR A 177 10.57 -2.81 -18.74
N GLN A 178 10.13 -4.02 -18.41
CA GLN A 178 10.89 -5.24 -18.74
C GLN A 178 10.79 -5.58 -20.22
N THR A 179 9.60 -5.53 -20.82
CA THR A 179 9.38 -5.82 -22.24
C THR A 179 10.07 -4.79 -23.12
N GLU A 180 10.00 -3.51 -22.75
CA GLU A 180 10.70 -2.44 -23.48
C GLU A 180 12.23 -2.63 -23.42
N PHE A 181 12.77 -3.00 -22.26
CA PHE A 181 14.21 -3.26 -22.15
C PHE A 181 14.63 -4.48 -22.97
N GLN A 182 13.81 -5.54 -23.02
CA GLN A 182 14.06 -6.69 -23.88
C GLN A 182 14.07 -6.30 -25.36
N ASN A 183 13.15 -5.44 -25.79
CA ASN A 183 13.11 -4.92 -27.17
C ASN A 183 14.36 -4.10 -27.50
N LEU A 184 14.84 -3.27 -26.57
CA LEU A 184 16.05 -2.47 -26.75
C LEU A 184 17.35 -3.29 -26.70
N HIS A 185 17.34 -4.46 -26.04
CA HIS A 185 18.50 -5.34 -25.91
C HIS A 185 18.77 -6.18 -27.17
N GLN A 186 17.94 -6.09 -28.21
CA GLN A 186 18.16 -6.85 -29.44
C GLN A 186 19.54 -6.54 -30.05
N PRO A 187 20.27 -7.57 -30.55
CA PRO A 187 21.68 -7.45 -30.95
C PRO A 187 21.91 -6.50 -32.13
N GLN A 188 20.86 -6.20 -32.92
CA GLN A 188 20.91 -5.27 -34.05
C GLN A 188 20.77 -3.80 -33.62
N VAL A 189 20.29 -3.55 -32.40
CA VAL A 189 19.93 -2.21 -31.89
C VAL A 189 20.92 -1.75 -30.84
N ASN A 190 21.31 -2.63 -29.91
CA ASN A 190 22.16 -2.29 -28.75
C ASN A 190 21.70 -1.00 -28.04
N GLY A 191 20.39 -0.87 -27.84
CA GLY A 191 19.75 0.36 -27.40
C GLY A 191 19.83 0.62 -25.89
N LEU A 192 20.50 -0.24 -25.13
CA LEU A 192 20.69 -0.10 -23.69
C LEU A 192 22.13 0.33 -23.38
N GLY A 193 22.28 1.52 -22.81
CA GLY A 193 23.54 2.01 -22.29
C GLY A 193 23.84 1.51 -20.88
N GLY A 194 24.76 2.21 -20.21
CA GLY A 194 25.12 1.96 -18.81
C GLY A 194 23.97 2.21 -17.81
N PRO A 195 24.20 1.99 -16.51
CA PRO A 195 23.14 2.01 -15.49
C PRO A 195 22.40 3.36 -15.36
N LYS A 196 23.08 4.48 -15.66
CA LYS A 196 22.46 5.81 -15.69
C LYS A 196 21.42 5.94 -16.81
N HIS A 197 21.74 5.45 -18.00
CA HIS A 197 20.83 5.45 -19.16
C HIS A 197 19.59 4.60 -18.88
N GLN A 198 19.80 3.39 -18.36
CA GLN A 198 18.71 2.49 -17.99
C GLN A 198 17.80 3.08 -16.92
N ARG A 199 18.35 3.82 -15.95
CA ARG A 199 17.54 4.52 -14.95
C ARG A 199 16.64 5.59 -15.58
N MET A 200 17.21 6.44 -16.44
CA MET A 200 16.45 7.48 -17.15
C MET A 200 15.33 6.87 -18.02
N LEU A 201 15.62 5.80 -18.74
CA LEU A 201 14.60 5.10 -19.54
C LEU A 201 13.47 4.54 -18.68
N ARG A 202 13.81 3.91 -17.55
CA ARG A 202 12.82 3.39 -16.61
C ARG A 202 11.91 4.50 -16.09
N GLU A 203 12.49 5.60 -15.62
CA GLU A 203 11.74 6.77 -15.11
C GLU A 203 10.76 7.30 -16.17
N MET A 204 11.20 7.48 -17.42
CA MET A 204 10.33 7.99 -18.49
C MET A 204 9.21 7.01 -18.88
N ILE A 205 9.49 5.71 -18.91
CA ILE A 205 8.47 4.68 -19.19
C ILE A 205 7.45 4.62 -18.05
N ASP A 206 7.92 4.57 -16.80
CA ASP A 206 7.06 4.50 -15.62
C ASP A 206 6.19 5.78 -15.49
N GLU A 207 6.74 6.96 -15.77
CA GLU A 207 5.98 8.22 -15.85
C GLU A 207 4.94 8.21 -16.97
N THR A 208 5.27 7.67 -18.16
CA THR A 208 4.33 7.55 -19.28
C THR A 208 3.16 6.65 -18.90
N LEU A 209 3.43 5.50 -18.28
CA LEU A 209 2.40 4.58 -17.79
C LEU A 209 1.55 5.23 -16.69
N SER A 210 2.17 5.95 -15.74
CA SER A 210 1.45 6.69 -14.71
C SER A 210 0.53 7.76 -15.30
N ASN A 211 0.99 8.50 -16.33
CA ASN A 211 0.17 9.49 -17.02
C ASN A 211 -1.03 8.83 -17.72
N CYS A 212 -0.82 7.68 -18.37
CA CYS A 212 -1.91 6.91 -18.98
C CYS A 212 -2.92 6.41 -17.95
N THR A 213 -2.47 5.91 -16.80
CA THR A 213 -3.35 5.47 -15.70
C THR A 213 -4.16 6.63 -15.14
N SER A 214 -3.53 7.78 -14.83
CA SER A 214 -4.24 8.98 -14.38
C SER A 214 -5.25 9.48 -15.41
N ALA A 215 -4.87 9.55 -16.68
CA ALA A 215 -5.76 9.93 -17.77
C ALA A 215 -6.99 9.00 -17.86
N LEU A 216 -6.80 7.68 -17.72
CA LEU A 216 -7.89 6.72 -17.71
C LEU A 216 -8.83 6.94 -16.52
N PHE A 217 -8.30 7.18 -15.32
CA PHE A 217 -9.11 7.45 -14.12
C PHE A 217 -9.93 8.72 -14.23
N SER A 218 -9.30 9.81 -14.68
CA SER A 218 -9.98 11.09 -14.91
C SER A 218 -11.04 10.97 -16.02
N LEU A 219 -10.82 10.14 -17.03
CA LEU A 219 -11.81 9.88 -18.06
C LEU A 219 -13.02 9.09 -17.50
N CYS A 220 -12.77 8.09 -16.64
CA CYS A 220 -13.82 7.34 -15.95
C CYS A 220 -14.64 8.23 -14.99
N SER A 221 -14.00 9.11 -14.23
CA SER A 221 -14.68 10.00 -13.27
C SER A 221 -15.40 11.18 -13.93
N SER A 222 -15.12 11.49 -15.19
CA SER A 222 -15.68 12.64 -15.92
C SER A 222 -16.66 12.25 -17.04
N TRP A 223 -17.04 10.98 -17.10
CA TRP A 223 -18.03 10.51 -18.05
C TRP A 223 -19.38 11.14 -17.69
N ARG A 224 -20.00 11.93 -18.56
CA ARG A 224 -21.31 12.57 -18.30
C ARG A 224 -22.28 12.44 -19.49
N LYS A 225 -22.06 11.43 -20.33
CA LYS A 225 -22.84 11.21 -21.56
C LYS A 225 -24.07 10.35 -21.28
N ASP A 226 -25.04 10.38 -22.18
CA ASP A 226 -26.32 9.67 -22.05
C ASP A 226 -26.23 8.19 -22.49
N PHE A 227 -25.03 7.67 -22.72
CA PHE A 227 -24.80 6.29 -23.14
C PHE A 227 -23.65 5.64 -22.37
N VAL A 228 -23.73 4.32 -22.25
CA VAL A 228 -22.73 3.49 -21.56
C VAL A 228 -21.35 3.67 -22.19
N PRO A 229 -20.27 3.88 -21.40
CA PRO A 229 -18.92 4.00 -21.91
C PRO A 229 -18.55 2.86 -22.86
N PRO A 230 -18.17 3.15 -24.13
CA PRO A 230 -17.97 2.13 -25.16
C PRO A 230 -16.76 1.23 -24.87
N PHE A 231 -15.84 1.70 -24.01
CA PHE A 231 -14.64 1.01 -23.57
C PHE A 231 -14.86 0.17 -22.30
N MET A 232 -16.05 0.18 -21.69
CA MET A 232 -16.32 -0.58 -20.46
C MET A 232 -16.05 -2.08 -20.66
N ARG A 233 -16.44 -2.64 -21.82
CA ARG A 233 -16.15 -4.04 -22.16
C ARG A 233 -14.66 -4.30 -22.34
N ASP A 234 -13.93 -3.31 -22.87
CA ASP A 234 -12.48 -3.39 -23.08
C ASP A 234 -11.72 -3.40 -21.74
N LEU A 235 -12.31 -2.85 -20.66
CA LEU A 235 -11.80 -2.95 -19.28
C LEU A 235 -12.02 -4.35 -18.67
N PHE A 236 -13.16 -4.99 -18.96
CA PHE A 236 -13.49 -6.31 -18.42
C PHE A 236 -12.69 -7.45 -19.07
N ALA A 237 -12.47 -7.39 -20.39
CA ALA A 237 -11.87 -8.50 -21.13
C ALA A 237 -10.51 -8.99 -20.57
N PRO A 238 -9.56 -8.10 -20.18
CA PRO A 238 -8.29 -8.52 -19.57
C PRO A 238 -8.47 -9.15 -18.19
N LEU A 239 -9.39 -8.62 -17.38
CA LEU A 239 -9.64 -9.11 -16.02
C LEU A 239 -10.32 -10.49 -16.02
N LYS A 240 -11.23 -10.73 -16.97
CA LYS A 240 -11.90 -12.03 -17.16
C LYS A 240 -10.94 -13.16 -17.57
N ALA A 241 -9.86 -12.80 -18.25
CA ALA A 241 -8.85 -13.74 -18.73
C ALA A 241 -7.79 -14.13 -17.66
N ILE A 242 -7.81 -13.51 -16.48
CA ILE A 242 -6.84 -13.79 -15.42
C ILE A 242 -7.11 -15.17 -14.83
N GLN A 243 -6.10 -16.04 -14.89
CA GLN A 243 -6.16 -17.34 -14.22
C GLN A 243 -5.76 -17.19 -12.74
N PRO A 244 -6.33 -18.01 -11.82
CA PRO A 244 -6.02 -17.94 -10.39
C PRO A 244 -4.53 -18.14 -10.03
N SER A 245 -3.76 -18.79 -10.90
CA SER A 245 -2.31 -19.03 -10.72
C SER A 245 -1.43 -17.83 -11.09
N VAL A 246 -1.98 -16.84 -11.81
CA VAL A 246 -1.21 -15.72 -12.34
C VAL A 246 -1.16 -14.60 -11.30
N VAL A 247 0.04 -14.05 -11.09
CA VAL A 247 0.23 -12.91 -10.19
C VAL A 247 -0.53 -11.69 -10.70
N PHE A 248 -1.27 -11.02 -9.81
CA PHE A 248 -2.00 -9.80 -10.12
C PHE A 248 -1.01 -8.64 -10.36
N GLN A 249 -1.03 -8.06 -11.57
CA GLN A 249 -0.06 -7.06 -12.02
C GLN A 249 -0.60 -5.63 -11.87
N ASN A 250 0.28 -4.62 -11.96
CA ASN A 250 -0.09 -3.20 -11.93
C ASN A 250 -1.04 -2.79 -13.08
N SER A 251 -0.95 -3.48 -14.23
CA SER A 251 -1.87 -3.31 -15.35
C SER A 251 -3.30 -3.72 -14.97
N HIS A 252 -3.46 -4.92 -14.40
CA HIS A 252 -4.73 -5.41 -13.88
C HIS A 252 -5.29 -4.51 -12.79
N LEU A 253 -4.43 -4.03 -11.88
CA LEU A 253 -4.81 -3.08 -10.83
C LEU A 253 -5.37 -1.79 -11.42
N SER A 254 -4.70 -1.21 -12.43
CA SER A 254 -5.18 -0.01 -13.11
C SER A 254 -6.56 -0.21 -13.75
N LEU A 255 -6.79 -1.34 -14.43
CA LEU A 255 -8.10 -1.62 -15.04
C LEU A 255 -9.20 -1.88 -14.01
N TRP A 256 -8.88 -2.62 -12.95
CA TRP A 256 -9.80 -2.90 -11.84
C TRP A 256 -10.23 -1.62 -11.14
N THR A 257 -9.29 -0.72 -10.84
CA THR A 257 -9.61 0.59 -10.23
C THR A 257 -10.41 1.48 -11.16
N ALA A 258 -10.11 1.49 -12.47
CA ALA A 258 -10.90 2.27 -13.44
C ALA A 258 -12.38 1.83 -13.47
N LEU A 259 -12.65 0.53 -13.39
CA LEU A 259 -14.01 -0.01 -13.27
C LEU A 259 -14.70 0.46 -11.98
N LEU A 260 -14.00 0.43 -10.85
CA LEU A 260 -14.55 0.90 -9.57
C LEU A 260 -14.83 2.41 -9.56
N ILE A 261 -14.00 3.23 -10.21
CA ILE A 261 -14.25 4.67 -10.35
C ILE A 261 -15.53 4.91 -11.15
N LEU A 262 -15.76 4.15 -12.24
CA LEU A 262 -16.99 4.26 -13.04
C LEU A 262 -18.24 4.03 -12.20
N ILE A 263 -18.23 3.00 -11.35
CA ILE A 263 -19.36 2.66 -10.49
C ILE A 263 -19.29 3.27 -9.09
N SER A 264 -18.39 4.21 -8.83
CA SER A 264 -18.28 4.80 -7.50
C SER A 264 -19.57 5.59 -7.18
N PRO A 265 -20.04 5.59 -5.93
CA PRO A 265 -21.33 6.21 -5.60
C PRO A 265 -21.40 7.70 -5.96
N HIS A 266 -20.32 8.43 -5.69
CA HIS A 266 -20.19 9.85 -6.05
C HIS A 266 -20.21 10.09 -7.56
N ASN A 267 -19.67 9.16 -8.36
CA ASN A 267 -19.69 9.31 -9.81
C ASN A 267 -21.09 9.00 -10.35
N ILE A 268 -21.67 7.83 -9.99
CA ILE A 268 -22.97 7.37 -10.48
C ILE A 268 -24.08 8.40 -10.26
N GLN A 269 -24.10 9.10 -9.11
CA GLN A 269 -25.13 10.11 -8.83
C GLN A 269 -25.16 11.24 -9.88
N HIS A 270 -24.04 11.53 -10.53
CA HIS A 270 -23.93 12.58 -11.53
C HIS A 270 -24.02 12.06 -12.98
N LEU A 271 -24.13 10.74 -13.18
CA LEU A 271 -24.22 10.12 -14.50
C LEU A 271 -25.66 10.18 -15.02
N ARG A 272 -25.81 10.62 -16.27
CA ARG A 272 -27.12 10.64 -16.96
C ARG A 272 -27.60 9.27 -17.39
N CYS A 273 -26.68 8.32 -17.62
CA CYS A 273 -26.95 6.93 -17.96
C CYS A 273 -26.56 5.95 -16.83
N ALA A 274 -26.72 6.40 -15.58
CA ALA A 274 -26.39 5.62 -14.39
C ALA A 274 -27.03 4.23 -14.40
N LYS A 275 -28.31 4.15 -14.77
CA LYS A 275 -29.07 2.91 -14.89
C LYS A 275 -28.42 1.94 -15.89
N GLU A 276 -28.20 2.40 -17.12
CA GLU A 276 -27.66 1.55 -18.20
C GLU A 276 -26.23 1.10 -17.90
N ILE A 277 -25.44 1.95 -17.23
CA ILE A 277 -24.08 1.62 -16.78
C ILE A 277 -24.13 0.50 -15.74
N LEU A 278 -24.98 0.62 -14.72
CA LEU A 278 -25.09 -0.37 -13.66
C LEU A 278 -25.66 -1.69 -14.20
N GLU A 279 -26.66 -1.65 -15.09
CA GLU A 279 -27.20 -2.83 -15.78
C GLU A 279 -26.14 -3.55 -16.62
N ALA A 280 -25.36 -2.80 -17.42
CA ALA A 280 -24.27 -3.36 -18.20
C ALA A 280 -23.18 -3.96 -17.31
N PHE A 281 -22.81 -3.27 -16.23
CA PHE A 281 -21.83 -3.75 -15.26
C PHE A 281 -22.30 -5.05 -14.58
N CYS A 282 -23.53 -5.07 -14.07
CA CYS A 282 -24.15 -6.24 -13.47
C CYS A 282 -24.15 -7.44 -14.42
N LYS A 283 -24.53 -7.23 -15.69
CA LYS A 283 -24.52 -8.29 -16.71
C LYS A 283 -23.12 -8.87 -16.92
N GLU A 284 -22.10 -8.03 -16.98
CA GLU A 284 -20.71 -8.47 -17.17
C GLU A 284 -20.16 -9.21 -15.95
N VAL A 285 -20.61 -8.86 -14.74
CA VAL A 285 -20.06 -9.37 -13.48
C VAL A 285 -20.83 -10.58 -12.92
N PHE A 286 -22.16 -10.62 -13.04
CA PHE A 286 -22.98 -11.69 -12.47
C PHE A 286 -23.37 -12.78 -13.48
N SER A 287 -23.52 -12.42 -14.76
CA SER A 287 -24.00 -13.35 -15.79
C SER A 287 -22.89 -13.93 -16.67
N SER A 288 -21.70 -13.35 -16.66
CA SER A 288 -20.59 -13.82 -17.51
C SER A 288 -19.70 -14.82 -16.79
N GLU A 289 -18.99 -15.65 -17.57
CA GLU A 289 -17.95 -16.51 -17.03
C GLU A 289 -16.66 -15.75 -16.75
N TRP A 290 -16.05 -16.06 -15.61
CA TRP A 290 -14.78 -15.51 -15.14
C TRP A 290 -13.82 -16.66 -14.87
N SER A 291 -12.59 -16.52 -15.36
CA SER A 291 -11.53 -17.51 -15.13
C SER A 291 -11.14 -17.59 -13.65
N ASP A 292 -11.14 -16.45 -12.97
CA ASP A 292 -10.99 -16.35 -11.51
C ASP A 292 -12.22 -15.66 -10.91
N GLN A 293 -12.94 -16.42 -10.07
CA GLN A 293 -14.13 -15.94 -9.38
C GLN A 293 -13.81 -14.90 -8.30
N CYS A 294 -12.59 -14.88 -7.77
CA CYS A 294 -12.17 -13.92 -6.75
C CYS A 294 -12.13 -12.48 -7.31
N VAL A 295 -11.68 -12.34 -8.56
CA VAL A 295 -11.69 -11.06 -9.29
C VAL A 295 -13.12 -10.59 -9.48
N ALA A 296 -14.01 -11.47 -9.96
CA ALA A 296 -15.43 -11.17 -10.13
C ALA A 296 -16.07 -10.75 -8.81
N ALA A 297 -15.81 -11.51 -7.73
CA ALA A 297 -16.33 -11.26 -6.39
C ALA A 297 -15.99 -9.87 -5.84
N SER A 298 -14.78 -9.38 -6.11
CA SER A 298 -14.38 -8.03 -5.71
C SER A 298 -15.20 -6.93 -6.41
N LEU A 299 -15.54 -7.14 -7.70
CA LEU A 299 -16.38 -6.22 -8.48
C LEU A 299 -17.87 -6.37 -8.13
N GLN A 300 -18.32 -7.59 -7.79
CA GLN A 300 -19.66 -7.86 -7.26
C GLN A 300 -19.87 -7.08 -5.96
N LEU A 301 -18.93 -7.17 -5.02
CA LEU A 301 -18.96 -6.42 -3.77
C LEU A 301 -19.15 -4.92 -4.03
N ALA A 302 -18.34 -4.34 -4.92
CA ALA A 302 -18.44 -2.92 -5.24
C ALA A 302 -19.79 -2.52 -5.85
N CYS A 303 -20.34 -3.36 -6.74
CA CYS A 303 -21.65 -3.11 -7.34
C CYS A 303 -22.77 -3.09 -6.29
N VAL A 304 -22.78 -4.06 -5.38
CA VAL A 304 -23.79 -4.15 -4.31
C VAL A 304 -23.64 -2.99 -3.33
N VAL A 305 -22.40 -2.63 -2.98
CA VAL A 305 -22.12 -1.49 -2.10
C VAL A 305 -22.58 -0.16 -2.70
N THR A 306 -22.33 0.06 -3.99
CA THR A 306 -22.82 1.25 -4.68
C THR A 306 -24.34 1.29 -4.76
N PHE A 307 -25.00 0.18 -5.10
CA PHE A 307 -26.46 0.14 -5.19
C PHE A 307 -27.12 0.45 -3.85
N ASN A 308 -26.65 -0.18 -2.75
CA ASN A 308 -27.19 0.08 -1.43
C ASN A 308 -26.88 1.52 -0.95
N TRP A 309 -25.70 2.06 -1.27
CA TRP A 309 -25.40 3.47 -1.00
C TRP A 309 -26.45 4.40 -1.62
N LEU A 310 -26.83 4.17 -2.87
CA LEU A 310 -27.86 4.96 -3.55
C LEU A 310 -29.22 4.78 -2.87
N ASN A 311 -29.54 3.56 -2.39
CA ASN A 311 -30.82 3.26 -1.74
C ASN A 311 -30.95 4.04 -0.43
N VAL A 312 -29.90 4.01 0.40
CA VAL A 312 -29.84 4.73 1.68
C VAL A 312 -29.99 6.24 1.47
N HIS A 313 -29.42 6.80 0.40
CA HIS A 313 -29.51 8.22 0.08
C HIS A 313 -30.79 8.60 -0.69
N GLN A 314 -31.75 7.68 -0.85
CA GLN A 314 -33.00 7.87 -1.61
C GLN A 314 -32.79 8.29 -3.08
N ALA A 315 -31.56 8.11 -3.59
CA ALA A 315 -31.19 8.49 -4.95
C ALA A 315 -31.52 7.38 -5.97
N VAL A 316 -31.85 6.15 -5.54
CA VAL A 316 -32.12 5.05 -6.49
C VAL A 316 -33.30 5.33 -7.39
N HIS A 317 -34.42 5.83 -6.89
CA HIS A 317 -35.56 6.11 -7.76
C HIS A 317 -35.28 7.25 -8.74
N GLU A 318 -34.52 8.26 -8.33
CA GLU A 318 -34.14 9.39 -9.20
C GLU A 318 -33.10 9.00 -10.26
N VAL A 319 -32.12 8.17 -9.88
CA VAL A 319 -30.93 7.87 -10.68
C VAL A 319 -31.09 6.57 -11.48
N LEU A 320 -31.78 5.56 -10.94
CA LEU A 320 -31.88 4.21 -11.50
C LEU A 320 -33.31 3.81 -11.90
N GLY A 321 -34.33 4.59 -11.54
CA GLY A 321 -35.73 4.32 -11.87
C GLY A 321 -36.23 2.98 -11.29
N ASP A 322 -36.65 2.07 -12.17
CA ASP A 322 -37.19 0.74 -11.81
C ASP A 322 -36.13 -0.35 -11.63
N PHE A 323 -34.84 -0.03 -11.75
CA PHE A 323 -33.79 -1.04 -11.59
C PHE A 323 -33.75 -1.53 -10.14
N SER A 324 -33.74 -2.85 -9.98
CA SER A 324 -33.64 -3.52 -8.68
C SER A 324 -32.59 -4.61 -8.72
N LEU A 325 -31.95 -4.82 -7.58
CA LEU A 325 -30.87 -5.77 -7.40
C LEU A 325 -31.11 -6.55 -6.10
N SER A 326 -30.94 -7.88 -6.13
CA SER A 326 -31.01 -8.73 -4.92
C SER A 326 -29.73 -8.55 -4.09
N GLU A 327 -29.69 -7.47 -3.30
CA GLU A 327 -28.52 -7.07 -2.51
C GLU A 327 -27.94 -8.22 -1.67
N ASP A 328 -28.80 -8.91 -0.91
CA ASP A 328 -28.36 -9.98 -0.01
C ASP A 328 -27.76 -11.19 -0.74
N GLU A 329 -28.41 -11.65 -1.82
CA GLU A 329 -27.96 -12.81 -2.60
C GLU A 329 -26.60 -12.54 -3.25
N PHE A 330 -26.46 -11.38 -3.88
CA PHE A 330 -25.22 -11.01 -4.57
C PHE A 330 -24.09 -10.68 -3.60
N LEU A 331 -24.41 -10.09 -2.43
CA LEU A 331 -23.43 -9.88 -1.38
C LEU A 331 -22.92 -11.20 -0.81
N GLU A 332 -23.82 -12.15 -0.55
CA GLU A 332 -23.44 -13.50 -0.09
C GLU A 332 -22.57 -14.22 -1.11
N ARG A 333 -22.90 -14.10 -2.40
CA ARG A 333 -22.09 -14.67 -3.48
C ARG A 333 -20.69 -14.06 -3.53
N ALA A 334 -20.58 -12.75 -3.40
CA ALA A 334 -19.31 -12.04 -3.40
C ALA A 334 -18.43 -12.45 -2.20
N ILE A 335 -19.01 -12.47 -1.00
CA ILE A 335 -18.30 -12.86 0.22
C ILE A 335 -17.90 -14.33 0.15
N GLY A 336 -18.82 -15.22 -0.25
CA GLY A 336 -18.57 -16.65 -0.39
C GLY A 336 -17.50 -16.98 -1.43
N SER A 337 -17.27 -16.09 -2.40
CA SER A 337 -16.22 -16.18 -3.41
C SER A 337 -14.92 -15.44 -3.02
N LEU A 338 -14.71 -15.20 -1.71
CA LEU A 338 -13.45 -14.73 -1.11
C LEU A 338 -13.03 -13.30 -1.50
N CYS A 339 -13.97 -12.38 -1.72
CA CYS A 339 -13.68 -11.00 -2.12
C CYS A 339 -12.68 -10.27 -1.20
N PHE A 340 -12.81 -10.38 0.12
CA PHE A 340 -11.90 -9.73 1.08
C PHE A 340 -10.49 -10.32 1.06
N VAL A 341 -10.37 -11.63 0.87
CA VAL A 341 -9.07 -12.30 0.76
C VAL A 341 -8.36 -11.84 -0.51
N PHE A 342 -9.09 -11.71 -1.62
CA PHE A 342 -8.55 -11.19 -2.88
C PHE A 342 -8.08 -9.73 -2.75
N ILE A 343 -8.91 -8.84 -2.18
CA ILE A 343 -8.51 -7.45 -1.95
C ILE A 343 -7.25 -7.39 -1.07
N ARG A 344 -7.20 -8.17 0.01
CA ARG A 344 -6.05 -8.24 0.91
C ARG A 344 -4.78 -8.79 0.23
N LYS A 345 -4.87 -9.95 -0.43
CA LYS A 345 -3.70 -10.73 -0.88
C LYS A 345 -3.28 -10.48 -2.32
N CYS A 346 -4.13 -9.86 -3.15
CA CYS A 346 -3.83 -9.57 -4.55
C CYS A 346 -3.83 -8.07 -4.87
N ILE A 347 -4.73 -7.28 -4.28
CA ILE A 347 -4.82 -5.83 -4.54
C ILE A 347 -3.83 -5.05 -3.66
N ILE A 348 -3.94 -5.16 -2.33
CA ILE A 348 -3.14 -4.36 -1.37
C ILE A 348 -1.64 -4.73 -1.43
N THR A 349 -1.32 -6.00 -1.67
CA THR A 349 0.05 -6.51 -1.78
C THR A 349 0.71 -6.24 -3.14
N SER A 350 -0.04 -5.71 -4.12
CA SER A 350 0.50 -5.40 -5.44
C SER A 350 1.59 -4.32 -5.35
N PRO A 351 2.74 -4.47 -6.05
CA PRO A 351 3.88 -3.58 -5.88
C PRO A 351 3.57 -2.11 -6.24
N GLY A 352 2.64 -1.87 -7.18
CA GLY A 352 2.20 -0.53 -7.56
C GLY A 352 1.05 0.05 -6.73
N PHE A 353 0.50 -0.69 -5.77
CA PHE A 353 -0.66 -0.24 -4.99
C PHE A 353 -0.35 1.01 -4.17
N ARG A 354 0.79 0.98 -3.45
CA ARG A 354 1.21 2.08 -2.58
C ARG A 354 1.74 3.31 -3.34
N SER A 355 2.12 3.16 -4.61
CA SER A 355 2.70 4.26 -5.38
C SER A 355 1.66 5.25 -5.92
N ASN A 356 0.40 4.85 -6.07
CA ASN A 356 -0.64 5.72 -6.62
C ASN A 356 -1.80 5.86 -5.62
N VAL A 357 -2.06 7.11 -5.25
CA VAL A 357 -3.03 7.47 -4.22
C VAL A 357 -4.46 7.03 -4.54
N VAL A 358 -4.83 7.01 -5.82
CA VAL A 358 -6.18 6.66 -6.27
C VAL A 358 -6.49 5.19 -5.98
N PHE A 359 -5.48 4.31 -6.05
CA PHE A 359 -5.66 2.91 -5.68
C PHE A 359 -6.07 2.76 -4.23
N PHE A 360 -5.40 3.50 -3.34
CA PHE A 360 -5.71 3.50 -1.92
C PHE A 360 -7.11 4.03 -1.67
N ASP A 361 -7.46 5.19 -2.23
CA ASP A 361 -8.74 5.86 -1.98
C ASP A 361 -9.94 5.02 -2.39
N VAL A 362 -9.84 4.34 -3.53
CA VAL A 362 -10.93 3.53 -4.05
C VAL A 362 -11.18 2.31 -3.15
N VAL A 363 -10.12 1.67 -2.66
CA VAL A 363 -10.26 0.54 -1.71
C VAL A 363 -10.76 1.03 -0.35
N ASP A 364 -10.21 2.14 0.15
CA ASP A 364 -10.64 2.75 1.41
C ASP A 364 -12.14 3.12 1.39
N ALA A 365 -12.57 3.82 0.34
CA ALA A 365 -13.96 4.20 0.15
C ALA A 365 -14.87 2.96 0.04
N LEU A 366 -14.44 1.91 -0.67
CA LEU A 366 -15.20 0.67 -0.77
C LEU A 366 -15.40 0.00 0.60
N LEU A 367 -14.32 -0.15 1.39
CA LEU A 367 -14.40 -0.78 2.71
C LEU A 367 -15.21 0.07 3.70
N LYS A 368 -15.04 1.39 3.70
CA LYS A 368 -15.82 2.30 4.57
C LYS A 368 -17.30 2.32 4.19
N ASN A 369 -17.62 2.33 2.89
CA ASN A 369 -19.00 2.25 2.44
C ASN A 369 -19.64 0.89 2.81
N PHE A 370 -18.88 -0.21 2.74
CA PHE A 370 -19.36 -1.50 3.23
C PHE A 370 -19.70 -1.45 4.73
N ILE A 371 -18.86 -0.80 5.55
CA ILE A 371 -19.13 -0.61 6.98
C ILE A 371 -20.37 0.24 7.22
N ALA A 372 -20.48 1.37 6.52
CA ALA A 372 -21.55 2.33 6.72
C ALA A 372 -22.93 1.79 6.29
N HIS A 373 -22.98 1.00 5.20
CA HIS A 373 -24.25 0.62 4.57
C HIS A 373 -24.67 -0.83 4.86
N PHE A 374 -23.80 -1.68 5.42
CA PHE A 374 -24.13 -3.07 5.80
C PHE A 374 -23.83 -3.42 7.27
N PRO A 375 -24.28 -2.62 8.26
CA PRO A 375 -24.00 -2.90 9.67
C PRO A 375 -24.62 -4.23 10.14
N SER A 376 -25.83 -4.56 9.68
CA SER A 376 -26.50 -5.84 9.99
C SER A 376 -25.73 -7.04 9.45
N LYS A 377 -25.20 -6.94 8.22
CA LYS A 377 -24.40 -8.01 7.62
C LYS A 377 -23.07 -8.18 8.35
N LEU A 378 -22.44 -7.10 8.79
CA LEU A 378 -21.21 -7.19 9.58
C LEU A 378 -21.41 -7.91 10.90
N VAL A 379 -22.51 -7.62 11.62
CA VAL A 379 -22.86 -8.36 12.85
C VAL A 379 -23.11 -9.84 12.56
N LEU A 380 -23.79 -10.17 11.45
CA LEU A 380 -23.99 -11.56 11.03
C LEU A 380 -22.66 -12.24 10.69
N LEU A 381 -21.77 -11.59 9.93
CA LEU A 381 -20.46 -12.13 9.56
C LEU A 381 -19.59 -12.38 10.79
N GLN A 382 -19.61 -11.45 11.76
CA GLN A 382 -18.94 -11.64 13.04
C GLN A 382 -19.45 -12.90 13.74
N ARG A 383 -20.77 -13.00 13.92
CA ARG A 383 -21.39 -14.15 14.60
C ARG A 383 -21.07 -15.48 13.91
N VAL A 384 -21.22 -15.54 12.58
CA VAL A 384 -20.91 -16.74 11.79
C VAL A 384 -19.44 -17.11 11.93
N CYS A 385 -18.53 -16.13 11.90
CA CYS A 385 -17.10 -16.38 12.08
C CYS A 385 -16.78 -16.93 13.47
N GLU A 386 -17.45 -16.43 14.52
CA GLU A 386 -17.29 -16.95 15.89
C GLU A 386 -17.82 -18.38 16.02
N GLU A 387 -18.98 -18.68 15.41
CA GLU A 387 -19.54 -20.04 15.36
C GLU A 387 -18.61 -21.00 14.59
N GLU A 388 -18.04 -20.58 13.45
CA GLU A 388 -17.05 -21.35 12.67
C GLU A 388 -15.78 -21.65 13.48
N LEU A 389 -15.26 -20.67 14.21
CA LEU A 389 -14.05 -20.83 15.03
C LEU A 389 -14.31 -21.74 16.24
N LEU A 390 -15.44 -21.59 16.92
CA LEU A 390 -15.84 -22.48 18.02
C LEU A 390 -15.96 -23.93 17.52
N TYR A 391 -16.61 -24.12 16.38
CA TYR A 391 -16.72 -25.45 15.76
C TYR A 391 -15.35 -26.04 15.39
N THR A 392 -14.41 -25.21 14.93
CA THR A 392 -13.02 -25.61 14.66
C THR A 392 -12.33 -26.12 15.92
N GLU A 393 -12.48 -25.42 17.05
CA GLU A 393 -11.92 -25.84 18.34
C GLU A 393 -12.52 -27.16 18.84
N GLU A 394 -13.85 -27.33 18.70
CA GLU A 394 -14.54 -28.56 19.08
C GLU A 394 -14.10 -29.78 18.25
N LEU A 395 -13.88 -29.61 16.95
CA LEU A 395 -13.39 -30.67 16.08
C LEU A 395 -11.91 -30.98 16.33
N LEU A 396 -11.09 -29.96 16.55
CA LEU A 396 -9.69 -30.15 16.90
C LEU A 396 -9.54 -30.91 18.22
N ALA A 397 -10.41 -30.66 19.20
CA ALA A 397 -10.47 -31.43 20.45
C ALA A 397 -10.83 -32.91 20.22
N LYS A 398 -11.53 -33.24 19.12
CA LYS A 398 -11.84 -34.61 18.67
C LYS A 398 -10.76 -35.20 17.76
N GLY A 399 -9.71 -34.44 17.42
CA GLY A 399 -8.64 -34.87 16.51
C GLY A 399 -8.98 -34.71 15.02
N GLU A 400 -10.05 -33.98 14.69
CA GLU A 400 -10.46 -33.70 13.32
C GLU A 400 -10.03 -32.29 12.89
N LEU A 401 -9.65 -32.12 11.62
CA LEU A 401 -9.26 -30.83 11.06
C LEU A 401 -10.42 -30.23 10.27
N TYR A 402 -10.77 -28.99 10.59
CA TYR A 402 -11.74 -28.19 9.84
C TYR A 402 -11.12 -26.84 9.48
N TRP A 403 -11.40 -26.39 8.26
CA TRP A 403 -10.88 -25.14 7.72
C TRP A 403 -12.01 -24.12 7.66
N PRO A 404 -12.12 -23.22 8.65
CA PRO A 404 -13.16 -22.20 8.66
C PRO A 404 -12.92 -21.19 7.54
N LYS A 405 -13.99 -20.54 7.07
CA LYS A 405 -13.89 -19.54 6.00
C LYS A 405 -13.40 -18.20 6.52
N CYS A 406 -13.78 -17.85 7.75
CA CYS A 406 -13.29 -16.69 8.48
C CYS A 406 -13.38 -15.38 7.68
N HIS A 407 -14.50 -15.16 6.98
CA HIS A 407 -14.69 -13.98 6.13
C HIS A 407 -14.58 -12.66 6.93
N PHE A 408 -15.06 -12.64 8.18
CA PHE A 408 -14.96 -11.47 9.05
C PHE A 408 -13.51 -11.20 9.49
N GLU A 409 -12.74 -12.25 9.81
CA GLU A 409 -11.31 -12.12 10.11
C GLU A 409 -10.53 -11.58 8.89
N ALA A 410 -10.82 -12.11 7.70
CA ALA A 410 -10.23 -11.63 6.45
C ALA A 410 -10.55 -10.15 6.20
N PHE A 411 -11.75 -9.70 6.54
CA PHE A 411 -12.16 -8.30 6.47
C PHE A 411 -11.38 -7.40 7.45
N LEU A 412 -11.24 -7.80 8.71
CA LEU A 412 -10.44 -7.06 9.71
C LEU A 412 -9.00 -6.89 9.26
N HIS A 413 -8.38 -7.99 8.79
CA HIS A 413 -7.02 -7.92 8.26
C HIS A 413 -6.93 -7.15 6.95
N CYS A 414 -7.97 -7.10 6.12
CA CYS A 414 -7.98 -6.28 4.92
C CYS A 414 -7.85 -4.79 5.29
N ILE A 415 -8.52 -4.33 6.35
CA ILE A 415 -8.39 -2.96 6.86
C ILE A 415 -7.01 -2.77 7.51
N GLY A 416 -6.57 -3.73 8.34
CA GLY A 416 -5.25 -3.69 8.98
C GLY A 416 -4.12 -3.55 7.97
N ASP A 417 -4.08 -4.42 6.96
CA ASP A 417 -3.07 -4.40 5.90
C ASP A 417 -3.19 -3.13 5.05
N LEU A 418 -4.40 -2.62 4.77
CA LEU A 418 -4.58 -1.36 4.03
C LEU A 418 -3.91 -0.19 4.77
N TYR A 419 -4.06 -0.11 6.08
CA TYR A 419 -3.53 0.98 6.90
C TYR A 419 -2.10 0.74 7.44
N ASP A 420 -1.43 -0.33 7.02
CA ASP A 420 -0.04 -0.68 7.37
C ASP A 420 0.99 0.17 6.61
N ASP A 421 0.91 1.50 6.74
CA ASP A 421 1.86 2.48 6.20
C ASP A 421 1.75 3.81 6.95
N GLU A 422 2.85 4.55 7.13
CA GLU A 422 2.91 5.81 7.88
C GLU A 422 2.80 7.06 6.98
N SER A 423 2.26 6.95 5.77
CA SER A 423 2.04 8.11 4.90
C SER A 423 0.98 9.07 5.46
N GLU A 424 1.15 10.37 5.19
CA GLU A 424 0.25 11.44 5.64
C GLU A 424 -1.22 11.18 5.26
N ARG A 425 -1.44 10.58 4.07
CA ARG A 425 -2.77 10.22 3.59
C ARG A 425 -3.43 9.16 4.46
N THR A 426 -2.69 8.12 4.84
CA THR A 426 -3.19 7.06 5.72
C THR A 426 -3.53 7.60 7.10
N ILE A 427 -2.74 8.55 7.62
CA ILE A 427 -3.01 9.26 8.89
C ILE A 427 -4.32 10.05 8.79
N LEU A 428 -4.53 10.79 7.70
CA LEU A 428 -5.77 11.56 7.49
C LEU A 428 -6.99 10.63 7.42
N LEU A 429 -6.92 9.57 6.62
CA LEU A 429 -8.05 8.67 6.39
C LEU A 429 -8.36 7.78 7.60
N SER A 430 -7.38 7.48 8.46
CA SER A 430 -7.60 6.68 9.68
C SER A 430 -8.38 7.47 10.75
N SER A 431 -8.25 8.80 10.76
CA SER A 431 -8.98 9.69 11.68
C SER A 431 -10.51 9.54 11.55
N GLN A 432 -11.00 9.16 10.37
CA GLN A 432 -12.43 8.97 10.12
C GLN A 432 -13.03 7.81 10.92
N PHE A 433 -12.24 6.78 11.27
CA PHE A 433 -12.73 5.64 12.07
C PHE A 433 -13.08 6.00 13.51
N THR A 434 -12.55 7.11 14.02
CA THR A 434 -12.81 7.59 15.38
C THR A 434 -13.51 8.95 15.39
N SER A 435 -13.85 9.49 14.21
CA SER A 435 -14.51 10.78 14.08
C SER A 435 -16.01 10.69 14.36
N VAL A 436 -16.55 11.69 15.06
CA VAL A 436 -17.99 11.84 15.33
C VAL A 436 -18.79 12.00 14.04
N THR A 437 -18.17 12.50 12.96
CA THR A 437 -18.81 12.67 11.65
C THR A 437 -19.17 11.34 10.98
N SER A 438 -18.59 10.23 11.41
CA SER A 438 -18.72 8.92 10.80
C SER A 438 -19.22 7.91 11.82
N GLU A 439 -20.47 8.09 12.26
CA GLU A 439 -21.09 7.33 13.36
C GLU A 439 -21.02 5.81 13.14
N GLU A 440 -21.26 5.33 11.91
CA GLU A 440 -21.24 3.90 11.59
C GLU A 440 -19.84 3.28 11.68
N LEU A 441 -18.78 4.03 11.32
CA LEU A 441 -17.40 3.56 11.51
C LEU A 441 -17.08 3.46 13.01
N VAL A 442 -17.50 4.46 13.79
CA VAL A 442 -17.32 4.46 15.25
C VAL A 442 -18.09 3.31 15.91
N LYS A 443 -19.32 3.03 15.47
CA LYS A 443 -20.12 1.88 15.93
C LYS A 443 -19.42 0.55 15.61
N PHE A 444 -18.88 0.41 14.40
CA PHE A 444 -18.10 -0.77 14.00
C PHE A 444 -16.90 -0.99 14.93
N ILE A 445 -16.09 0.05 15.18
CA ILE A 445 -14.94 -0.06 16.09
C ILE A 445 -15.41 -0.39 17.51
N LYS A 446 -16.49 0.22 18.00
CA LYS A 446 -17.05 -0.08 19.33
C LYS A 446 -17.52 -1.52 19.46
N ASN A 447 -18.13 -2.07 18.41
CA ASN A 447 -18.61 -3.44 18.39
C ASN A 447 -17.47 -4.48 18.45
N GLY A 448 -16.26 -4.13 18.02
CA GLY A 448 -15.08 -4.99 18.15
C GLY A 448 -14.71 -5.38 19.59
N ARG A 449 -15.26 -4.69 20.61
CA ARG A 449 -15.12 -5.10 22.01
C ARG A 449 -15.88 -6.38 22.37
N ASN A 450 -16.94 -6.68 21.61
CA ASN A 450 -17.86 -7.79 21.86
C ASN A 450 -17.39 -9.10 21.21
N LEU A 451 -16.17 -9.14 20.68
CA LEU A 451 -15.58 -10.34 20.11
C LEU A 451 -15.26 -11.35 21.22
N TYR A 452 -15.43 -12.65 20.97
CA TYR A 452 -15.11 -13.71 21.92
C TYR A 452 -13.89 -14.54 21.53
N ALA A 453 -13.72 -14.83 20.24
CA ALA A 453 -12.66 -15.72 19.77
C ALA A 453 -11.27 -15.04 19.83
N PRO A 454 -10.23 -15.69 20.40
CA PRO A 454 -8.88 -15.11 20.48
C PRO A 454 -8.29 -14.72 19.12
N VAL A 455 -8.60 -15.48 18.06
CA VAL A 455 -8.18 -15.19 16.68
C VAL A 455 -8.74 -13.83 16.22
N LEU A 456 -10.01 -13.55 16.50
CA LEU A 456 -10.64 -12.28 16.16
C LEU A 456 -10.13 -11.13 17.03
N HIS A 457 -9.77 -11.39 18.30
CA HIS A 457 -9.09 -10.38 19.13
C HIS A 457 -7.77 -9.95 18.50
N VAL A 458 -6.95 -10.91 18.06
CA VAL A 458 -5.67 -10.61 17.39
C VAL A 458 -5.91 -9.81 16.12
N ALA A 459 -6.84 -10.23 15.25
CA ALA A 459 -7.15 -9.52 14.02
C ALA A 459 -7.67 -8.10 14.27
N PHE A 460 -8.53 -7.92 15.28
CA PHE A 460 -9.06 -6.61 15.65
C PHE A 460 -7.98 -5.69 16.24
N LEU A 461 -7.14 -6.20 17.15
CA LEU A 461 -6.04 -5.43 17.75
C LEU A 461 -5.01 -5.01 16.70
N ASP A 462 -4.70 -5.89 15.75
CA ASP A 462 -3.79 -5.60 14.65
C ASP A 462 -4.34 -4.50 13.73
N MET A 463 -5.64 -4.60 13.37
CA MET A 463 -6.35 -3.54 12.67
C MET A 463 -6.35 -2.22 13.45
N ALA A 464 -6.71 -2.26 14.74
CA ALA A 464 -6.80 -1.08 15.60
C ALA A 464 -5.42 -0.40 15.78
N LYS A 465 -4.35 -1.19 15.92
CA LYS A 465 -2.96 -0.72 15.92
C LYS A 465 -2.65 0.05 14.63
N ASN A 466 -3.02 -0.48 13.47
CA ASN A 466 -2.75 0.19 12.19
C ASN A 466 -3.67 1.39 11.93
N LEU A 467 -4.83 1.49 12.59
CA LEU A 467 -5.67 2.70 12.55
C LEU A 467 -5.23 3.79 13.55
N CYS A 468 -4.50 3.41 14.60
CA CYS A 468 -4.05 4.30 15.67
C CYS A 468 -2.84 5.14 15.24
N LYS A 469 -3.08 6.20 14.46
CA LYS A 469 -2.01 7.06 13.88
C LYS A 469 -1.98 8.49 14.40
N THR A 470 -3.03 8.93 15.08
CA THR A 470 -3.15 10.27 15.64
C THR A 470 -3.38 10.19 17.15
N ARG A 471 -3.19 11.32 17.84
CA ARG A 471 -3.52 11.45 19.26
C ARG A 471 -4.99 11.14 19.52
N ASP A 472 -5.90 11.67 18.70
CA ASP A 472 -7.35 11.47 18.86
C ASP A 472 -7.74 10.00 18.65
N ASN A 473 -7.14 9.32 17.68
CA ASN A 473 -7.33 7.88 17.52
C ASN A 473 -6.87 7.12 18.78
N ALA A 474 -5.67 7.44 19.28
CA ALA A 474 -5.09 6.77 20.43
C ALA A 474 -5.92 6.97 21.70
N GLU A 475 -6.40 8.20 21.95
CA GLU A 475 -7.30 8.51 23.06
C GLU A 475 -8.60 7.71 22.94
N PHE A 476 -9.24 7.71 21.76
CA PHE A 476 -10.46 6.96 21.52
C PHE A 476 -10.27 5.46 21.76
N PHE A 477 -9.21 4.87 21.20
CA PHE A 477 -8.90 3.45 21.36
C PHE A 477 -8.56 3.08 22.80
N TYR A 478 -7.81 3.94 23.51
CA TYR A 478 -7.51 3.75 24.92
C TYR A 478 -8.78 3.77 25.78
N GLN A 479 -9.67 4.75 25.57
CA GLN A 479 -10.96 4.82 26.26
C GLN A 479 -11.84 3.60 25.96
N LEU A 480 -11.83 3.15 24.70
CA LEU A 480 -12.59 1.98 24.26
C LEU A 480 -12.20 0.73 25.07
N VAL A 481 -10.91 0.43 25.19
CA VAL A 481 -10.43 -0.77 25.89
C VAL A 481 -10.35 -0.64 27.41
N SER A 482 -10.33 0.59 27.93
CA SER A 482 -10.26 0.89 29.37
C SER A 482 -11.64 1.02 30.04
N SER A 483 -12.71 1.22 29.26
CA SER A 483 -14.06 1.38 29.83
C SER A 483 -14.51 0.10 30.53
N PHE A 484 -14.76 0.15 31.85
CA PHE A 484 -15.42 -0.94 32.57
C PHE A 484 -16.83 -1.16 32.01
N PRO A 485 -17.26 -2.40 31.78
CA PRO A 485 -18.62 -2.63 31.37
C PRO A 485 -19.56 -2.16 32.49
N SER A 486 -20.49 -1.28 32.12
CA SER A 486 -21.39 -0.57 33.03
C SER A 486 -22.44 -1.47 33.70
N VAL A 487 -22.51 -2.75 33.33
CA VAL A 487 -23.49 -3.71 33.83
C VAL A 487 -22.79 -4.79 34.64
N LYS A 488 -23.10 -4.88 35.94
CA LYS A 488 -22.74 -6.04 36.78
C LYS A 488 -23.34 -7.31 36.13
N GLY A 489 -22.49 -8.12 35.50
CA GLY A 489 -22.89 -9.34 34.81
C GLY A 489 -22.56 -9.42 33.31
N SER A 490 -21.92 -8.40 32.73
CA SER A 490 -21.34 -8.53 31.38
C SER A 490 -20.17 -9.52 31.39
N ASP A 491 -20.14 -10.42 30.42
CA ASP A 491 -19.15 -11.48 30.27
C ASP A 491 -17.70 -11.02 30.48
N GLU A 492 -16.94 -11.79 31.27
CA GLU A 492 -15.48 -11.65 31.45
C GLU A 492 -14.68 -11.79 30.14
N ARG A 493 -15.36 -12.03 29.02
CA ARG A 493 -14.80 -12.34 27.70
C ARG A 493 -14.64 -11.13 26.78
N THR A 494 -14.96 -9.93 27.26
CA THR A 494 -14.81 -8.69 26.46
C THR A 494 -13.34 -8.25 26.35
N LEU A 495 -13.01 -7.61 25.23
CA LEU A 495 -11.68 -7.06 24.99
C LEU A 495 -11.42 -5.91 25.98
N ASN A 496 -10.54 -6.15 26.95
CA ASN A 496 -10.31 -5.26 28.10
C ASN A 496 -8.83 -5.20 28.50
N ILE A 497 -8.28 -3.98 28.56
CA ILE A 497 -6.87 -3.75 28.89
C ILE A 497 -6.52 -4.13 30.34
N HIS A 498 -7.47 -4.01 31.28
CA HIS A 498 -7.27 -4.46 32.66
C HIS A 498 -7.13 -5.97 32.76
N HIS A 499 -7.90 -6.72 31.96
CA HIS A 499 -7.77 -8.17 31.89
C HIS A 499 -6.40 -8.57 31.32
N PHE A 500 -5.97 -7.91 30.24
CA PHE A 500 -4.64 -8.13 29.65
C PHE A 500 -3.51 -7.91 30.67
N TRP A 501 -3.48 -6.78 31.38
CA TRP A 501 -2.43 -6.50 32.37
C TRP A 501 -2.45 -7.46 33.55
N LYS A 502 -3.65 -7.88 34.00
CA LYS A 502 -3.78 -8.92 35.02
C LYS A 502 -3.17 -10.24 34.54
N ALA A 503 -3.51 -10.68 33.32
CA ALA A 503 -2.97 -11.90 32.74
C ALA A 503 -1.44 -11.83 32.60
N LEU A 504 -0.89 -10.70 32.14
CA LEU A 504 0.56 -10.51 31.99
C LEU A 504 1.30 -10.63 33.34
N ARG A 505 0.70 -10.10 34.42
CA ARG A 505 1.24 -10.22 35.78
C ARG A 505 1.14 -11.66 36.30
N GLU A 506 0.06 -12.38 36.01
CA GLU A 506 -0.05 -13.80 36.34
C GLU A 506 1.01 -14.63 35.62
N TYR A 507 1.27 -14.37 34.35
CA TYR A 507 2.39 -14.97 33.61
C TYR A 507 3.73 -14.69 34.28
N LEU A 508 4.00 -13.43 34.67
CA LEU A 508 5.22 -13.08 35.40
C LEU A 508 5.39 -13.92 36.67
N LEU A 509 4.34 -14.02 37.48
CA LEU A 509 4.35 -14.82 38.71
C LEU A 509 4.62 -16.31 38.42
N LEU A 510 4.05 -16.86 37.35
CA LEU A 510 4.30 -18.25 36.94
C LEU A 510 5.76 -18.49 36.53
N PHE A 511 6.35 -17.58 35.74
CA PHE A 511 7.76 -17.66 35.36
C PHE A 511 8.69 -17.50 36.57
N GLN A 512 8.39 -16.58 37.49
CA GLN A 512 9.18 -16.36 38.71
C GLN A 512 9.11 -17.55 39.68
N ARG A 513 7.94 -18.16 39.90
CA ARG A 513 7.77 -19.35 40.77
C ARG A 513 8.57 -20.55 40.30
N ARG A 514 8.70 -20.77 38.98
CA ARG A 514 9.53 -21.85 38.46
C ARG A 514 11.02 -21.55 38.60
N ARG A 515 11.45 -20.30 38.43
CA ARG A 515 12.85 -19.91 38.64
C ARG A 515 13.32 -20.23 40.06
N THR A 516 12.49 -19.97 41.07
CA THR A 516 12.81 -20.30 42.48
C THR A 516 12.74 -21.81 42.77
N SER A 517 11.88 -22.56 42.07
CA SER A 517 11.77 -24.02 42.23
C SER A 517 12.97 -24.79 41.64
N VAL A 518 13.59 -24.30 40.56
CA VAL A 518 14.79 -24.94 39.96
C VAL A 518 16.03 -24.71 40.82
N SER A 519 16.13 -23.57 41.51
CA SER A 519 17.25 -23.26 42.42
C SER A 519 17.25 -24.06 43.74
N ASN A 520 16.16 -24.72 44.12
CA ASN A 520 16.01 -25.39 45.42
C ASN A 520 16.17 -26.93 45.39
N VAL A 521 16.61 -27.55 44.29
CA VAL A 521 16.72 -29.01 44.21
C VAL A 521 18.09 -29.47 43.69
N LEU A 522 18.95 -29.90 44.62
CA LEU A 522 20.01 -30.88 44.36
C LEU A 522 19.35 -32.21 43.99
N ARG A 523 19.12 -32.45 42.68
CA ARG A 523 18.63 -33.76 42.18
C ARG A 523 19.82 -34.62 41.75
N PRO A 524 19.92 -35.89 42.18
CA PRO A 524 20.88 -36.85 41.62
C PRO A 524 20.60 -37.10 40.13
N PHE A 525 21.67 -37.37 39.38
CA PHE A 525 21.81 -37.45 37.92
C PHE A 525 20.99 -38.52 37.17
N THR A 526 19.86 -39.00 37.70
CA THR A 526 19.03 -40.02 37.03
C THR A 526 17.57 -39.60 37.00
N ALA A 527 17.25 -38.61 36.18
CA ALA A 527 15.89 -38.37 35.71
C ALA A 527 15.96 -37.89 34.25
N HIS A 528 15.16 -38.54 33.41
CA HIS A 528 15.02 -38.30 31.98
C HIS A 528 14.78 -36.81 31.63
N PRO A 529 15.18 -36.37 30.41
CA PRO A 529 15.12 -34.97 30.00
C PRO A 529 13.70 -34.58 29.55
N ASP A 530 12.73 -34.62 30.46
CA ASP A 530 11.41 -33.99 30.26
C ASP A 530 11.29 -32.74 31.14
N SER A 531 12.31 -31.88 31.10
CA SER A 531 12.25 -30.53 31.64
C SER A 531 11.46 -29.64 30.66
N SER A 532 10.13 -29.79 30.69
CA SER A 532 9.18 -28.99 29.90
C SER A 532 9.33 -27.49 30.23
N HIS A 533 10.02 -26.77 29.34
CA HIS A 533 9.99 -25.31 29.26
C HIS A 533 8.52 -24.87 29.32
N LEU A 534 8.19 -23.87 30.16
CA LEU A 534 6.85 -23.30 30.16
C LEU A 534 6.66 -22.62 28.80
N GLN A 535 5.99 -23.31 27.89
CA GLN A 535 5.72 -22.83 26.54
C GLN A 535 4.37 -22.13 26.57
N ILE A 536 4.39 -20.82 26.31
CA ILE A 536 3.17 -20.07 26.03
C ILE A 536 2.60 -20.66 24.73
N ASN A 537 1.31 -20.99 24.72
CA ASN A 537 0.67 -21.50 23.51
C ASN A 537 0.79 -20.47 22.37
N GLN A 538 0.88 -20.92 21.11
CA GLN A 538 1.08 -20.01 19.97
C GLN A 538 -0.06 -19.00 19.82
N SER A 539 -1.31 -19.41 20.05
CA SER A 539 -2.48 -18.53 20.01
C SER A 539 -2.45 -17.47 21.13
N GLU A 540 -2.11 -17.89 22.35
CA GLU A 540 -1.94 -16.99 23.50
C GLU A 540 -0.78 -16.02 23.27
N LEU A 541 0.34 -16.50 22.74
CA LEU A 541 1.50 -15.69 22.41
C LEU A 541 1.15 -14.63 21.36
N ALA A 542 0.39 -14.98 20.32
CA ALA A 542 -0.10 -14.03 19.33
C ALA A 542 -0.99 -12.96 19.98
N GLY A 543 -1.90 -13.35 20.87
CA GLY A 543 -2.72 -12.44 21.66
C GLY A 543 -1.91 -11.46 22.53
N LEU A 544 -0.91 -11.98 23.27
CA LEU A 544 -0.03 -11.15 24.09
C LEU A 544 0.76 -10.15 23.23
N ILE A 545 1.32 -10.59 22.10
CA ILE A 545 2.06 -9.71 21.19
C ILE A 545 1.14 -8.63 20.61
N ALA A 546 -0.06 -8.99 20.15
CA ALA A 546 -1.02 -8.04 19.59
C ALA A 546 -1.41 -6.95 20.60
N TRP A 547 -1.67 -7.34 21.85
CA TRP A 547 -1.94 -6.39 22.93
C TRP A 547 -0.75 -5.48 23.25
N VAL A 548 0.46 -6.04 23.36
CA VAL A 548 1.66 -5.23 23.64
C VAL A 548 1.91 -4.23 22.52
N GLN A 549 1.81 -4.64 21.25
CA GLN A 549 1.99 -3.76 20.11
C GLN A 549 0.90 -2.69 20.00
N PHE A 550 -0.34 -3.01 20.38
CA PHE A 550 -1.43 -2.05 20.45
C PHE A 550 -1.19 -1.01 21.56
N CYS A 551 -0.77 -1.45 22.76
CA CYS A 551 -0.39 -0.54 23.85
C CYS A 551 0.82 0.32 23.48
N GLU A 552 1.82 -0.24 22.79
CA GLU A 552 2.97 0.48 22.23
C GLU A 552 2.48 1.62 21.33
N ARG A 553 1.56 1.32 20.40
CA ARG A 553 1.05 2.31 19.47
C ARG A 553 0.23 3.41 20.15
N ILE A 554 -0.62 3.06 21.13
CA ILE A 554 -1.34 4.06 21.94
C ILE A 554 -0.34 4.96 22.67
N ALA A 555 0.66 4.38 23.34
CA ALA A 555 1.69 5.12 24.08
C ALA A 555 2.51 6.07 23.17
N ILE A 556 2.77 5.68 21.92
CA ILE A 556 3.48 6.53 20.95
C ILE A 556 2.74 7.86 20.70
N HIS A 557 1.40 7.83 20.65
CA HIS A 557 0.57 8.95 20.20
C HIS A 557 -0.17 9.69 21.33
N ASP A 558 -0.52 9.03 22.44
CA ASP A 558 -1.24 9.66 23.55
C ASP A 558 -0.39 9.78 24.83
N PRO A 559 0.03 11.01 25.23
CA PRO A 559 0.76 11.22 26.48
C PRO A 559 -0.06 10.90 27.74
N ASN A 560 -1.39 11.03 27.69
CA ASN A 560 -2.23 10.75 28.86
C ASN A 560 -2.27 9.24 29.15
N ALA A 561 -2.44 8.41 28.11
CA ALA A 561 -2.32 6.96 28.23
C ALA A 561 -0.94 6.53 28.75
N ARG A 562 0.16 7.18 28.31
CA ARG A 562 1.51 6.89 28.84
C ARG A 562 1.60 7.09 30.35
N LEU A 563 1.10 8.21 30.84
CA LEU A 563 1.07 8.51 32.27
C LEU A 563 0.25 7.46 33.02
N HIS A 564 -0.92 7.07 32.50
CA HIS A 564 -1.73 6.00 33.10
C HIS A 564 -1.03 4.64 33.11
N PHE A 565 -0.25 4.28 32.08
CA PHE A 565 0.53 3.04 32.09
C PHE A 565 1.54 3.01 33.24
N VAL A 566 2.12 4.15 33.61
CA VAL A 566 3.11 4.22 34.69
C VAL A 566 2.46 4.31 36.07
N GLU A 567 1.43 5.14 36.22
CA GLU A 567 0.84 5.43 37.55
C GLU A 567 -0.13 4.35 38.05
N ASN A 568 -0.66 3.51 37.16
CA ASN A 568 -1.66 2.53 37.55
C ASN A 568 -1.04 1.36 38.35
N SER A 569 -1.15 1.46 39.68
CA SER A 569 -0.64 0.47 40.64
C SER A 569 -1.25 -0.94 40.49
N LEU A 570 -2.43 -1.09 39.89
CA LEU A 570 -3.02 -2.40 39.63
C LEU A 570 -2.27 -3.14 38.52
N TRP A 571 -1.85 -2.40 37.50
CA TRP A 571 -1.09 -2.95 36.38
C TRP A 571 0.38 -3.11 36.73
N ALA A 572 0.97 -2.14 37.44
CA ALA A 572 2.41 -2.07 37.71
C ALA A 572 3.19 -2.38 36.42
N CYS A 573 2.88 -1.63 35.34
CA CYS A 573 3.30 -1.98 33.98
C CYS A 573 4.82 -2.07 33.87
N THR A 574 5.55 -1.11 34.45
CA THR A 574 7.01 -1.08 34.36
C THR A 574 7.62 -2.32 35.02
N GLU A 575 7.23 -2.63 36.25
CA GLU A 575 7.71 -3.78 37.01
C GLU A 575 7.32 -5.10 36.35
N THR A 576 6.09 -5.19 35.85
CA THR A 576 5.58 -6.38 35.18
C THR A 576 6.37 -6.66 33.90
N VAL A 577 6.54 -5.63 33.06
CA VAL A 577 7.27 -5.76 31.79
C VAL A 577 8.75 -6.04 32.03
N VAL A 578 9.41 -5.27 32.90
CA VAL A 578 10.84 -5.47 33.22
C VAL A 578 11.08 -6.84 33.85
N GLY A 579 10.19 -7.31 34.72
CA GLY A 579 10.26 -8.65 35.29
C GLY A 579 10.18 -9.75 34.23
N LEU A 580 9.33 -9.58 33.21
CA LEU A 580 9.22 -10.53 32.10
C LEU A 580 10.44 -10.53 31.18
N LEU A 581 11.12 -9.38 31.02
CA LEU A 581 12.35 -9.29 30.23
C LEU A 581 13.48 -10.16 30.80
N VAL A 582 13.53 -10.35 32.12
CA VAL A 582 14.48 -11.24 32.80
C VAL A 582 14.06 -12.72 32.72
N CYS A 583 12.78 -12.99 32.44
CA CYS A 583 12.27 -14.36 32.29
C CYS A 583 12.57 -14.92 30.90
N SER A 584 12.62 -16.24 30.74
CA SER A 584 12.88 -16.91 29.46
C SER A 584 11.64 -16.95 28.55
N VAL A 585 11.00 -15.81 28.30
CA VAL A 585 9.85 -15.71 27.39
C VAL A 585 10.29 -15.76 25.92
N PRO A 586 9.36 -16.01 24.95
CA PRO A 586 9.69 -15.98 23.53
C PRO A 586 10.29 -14.64 23.09
N LEU A 587 11.31 -14.67 22.22
CA LEU A 587 12.08 -13.49 21.82
C LEU A 587 11.24 -12.43 21.09
N VAL A 588 10.24 -12.86 20.32
CA VAL A 588 9.32 -11.93 19.63
C VAL A 588 8.53 -11.10 20.66
N LEU A 589 8.07 -11.73 21.75
CA LEU A 589 7.38 -11.05 22.85
C LEU A 589 8.33 -10.11 23.61
N LYS A 590 9.58 -10.54 23.88
CA LYS A 590 10.59 -9.64 24.47
C LYS A 590 10.83 -8.40 23.62
N GLY A 591 10.96 -8.57 22.30
CA GLY A 591 11.12 -7.47 21.35
C GLY A 591 9.96 -6.47 21.40
N SER A 592 8.71 -6.95 21.43
CA SER A 592 7.55 -6.06 21.59
C SER A 592 7.50 -5.38 22.95
N LEU A 593 7.85 -6.09 24.04
CA LEU A 593 7.89 -5.51 25.38
C LEU A 593 8.92 -4.38 25.50
N TYR A 594 10.08 -4.54 24.87
CA TYR A 594 11.08 -3.48 24.79
C TYR A 594 10.56 -2.25 24.05
N ARG A 595 9.91 -2.43 22.89
CA ARG A 595 9.36 -1.31 22.12
C ARG A 595 8.23 -0.60 22.86
N PHE A 596 7.39 -1.34 23.58
CA PHE A 596 6.40 -0.74 24.48
C PHE A 596 7.05 0.13 25.55
N LEU A 597 8.10 -0.37 26.24
CA LEU A 597 8.84 0.46 27.20
C LEU A 597 9.47 1.69 26.54
N ALA A 598 9.97 1.56 25.30
CA ALA A 598 10.52 2.69 24.55
C ALA A 598 9.46 3.77 24.31
N ALA A 599 8.24 3.37 23.93
CA ALA A 599 7.12 4.28 23.77
C ALA A 599 6.75 5.01 25.08
N VAL A 600 6.79 4.29 26.21
CA VAL A 600 6.55 4.87 27.55
C VAL A 600 7.70 5.79 27.99
N ALA A 601 8.95 5.47 27.62
CA ALA A 601 10.15 6.22 27.97
C ALA A 601 10.29 7.58 27.25
N LYS A 602 9.36 7.95 26.36
CA LYS A 602 9.31 9.28 25.75
C LYS A 602 9.11 10.41 26.78
N ASP A 603 8.54 10.09 27.94
CA ASP A 603 8.39 11.02 29.05
C ASP A 603 9.55 10.84 30.03
N GLU A 604 10.20 11.94 30.41
CA GLU A 604 11.41 11.92 31.25
C GLU A 604 11.21 11.19 32.58
N GLN A 605 10.11 11.46 33.29
CA GLN A 605 9.81 10.82 34.57
C GLN A 605 9.67 9.29 34.44
N SER A 606 9.01 8.85 33.38
CA SER A 606 8.84 7.44 33.05
C SER A 606 10.16 6.78 32.68
N ALA A 607 11.03 7.48 31.92
CA ALA A 607 12.37 7.01 31.59
C ALA A 607 13.23 6.77 32.84
N VAL A 608 13.21 7.68 33.82
CA VAL A 608 13.94 7.51 35.10
C VAL A 608 13.42 6.28 35.87
N HIS A 609 12.10 6.09 35.90
CA HIS A 609 11.48 4.92 36.54
C HIS A 609 11.84 3.60 35.84
N ILE A 610 11.90 3.61 34.51
CA ILE A 610 12.33 2.44 33.73
C ILE A 610 13.81 2.14 34.00
N TRP A 611 14.69 3.16 34.01
CA TRP A 611 16.11 3.00 34.34
C TRP A 611 16.35 2.36 35.72
N SER A 612 15.63 2.84 36.74
CA SER A 612 15.74 2.30 38.10
C SER A 612 15.26 0.85 38.16
N SER A 613 14.15 0.53 37.48
CA SER A 613 13.59 -0.82 37.42
C SER A 613 14.50 -1.81 36.67
N LEU A 614 15.10 -1.40 35.56
CA LEU A 614 16.07 -2.21 34.80
C LEU A 614 17.30 -2.56 35.67
N SER A 615 17.79 -1.57 36.42
CA SER A 615 18.94 -1.72 37.32
C SER A 615 18.60 -2.63 38.50
N ALA A 616 17.45 -2.42 39.14
CA ALA A 616 16.99 -3.22 40.28
C ALA A 616 16.78 -4.71 39.94
N ASN A 617 16.34 -5.01 38.72
CA ASN A 617 16.12 -6.38 38.26
C ASN A 617 17.36 -7.04 37.64
N GLY A 618 18.48 -6.31 37.50
CA GLY A 618 19.74 -6.83 36.96
C GLY A 618 19.60 -7.36 35.54
N VAL A 619 18.81 -6.69 34.69
CA VAL A 619 18.57 -7.10 33.28
C VAL A 619 19.88 -7.29 32.52
N LEU A 620 20.83 -6.37 32.75
CA LEU A 620 22.25 -6.51 32.41
C LEU A 620 23.04 -6.46 33.71
N SER A 621 23.89 -7.47 33.91
CA SER A 621 24.76 -7.57 35.08
C SER A 621 26.18 -7.90 34.63
N GLN A 622 27.14 -7.70 35.52
CA GLN A 622 28.52 -8.07 35.27
C GLN A 622 28.94 -9.16 36.26
N SER A 623 29.45 -10.27 35.73
CA SER A 623 30.09 -11.30 36.53
C SER A 623 31.37 -10.77 37.21
N PRO A 624 31.87 -11.42 38.27
CA PRO A 624 33.13 -11.05 38.93
C PRO A 624 34.34 -10.98 37.98
N ASN A 625 34.28 -11.69 36.85
CA ASN A 625 35.34 -11.74 35.84
C ASN A 625 35.20 -10.64 34.77
N GLY A 626 34.28 -9.70 34.94
CA GLY A 626 34.04 -8.61 34.00
C GLY A 626 33.20 -8.98 32.77
N LYS A 627 32.79 -10.24 32.63
CA LYS A 627 31.88 -10.70 31.55
C LYS A 627 30.46 -10.23 31.84
N LEU A 628 29.81 -9.66 30.83
CA LEU A 628 28.40 -9.28 30.88
C LEU A 628 27.52 -10.54 30.90
N THR A 629 26.53 -10.55 31.80
CA THR A 629 25.60 -11.65 32.08
C THR A 629 24.17 -11.14 32.10
N GLY A 630 23.19 -12.05 32.02
CA GLY A 630 21.78 -11.71 31.91
C GLY A 630 21.34 -11.74 30.45
N ILE A 631 20.73 -10.66 29.96
CA ILE A 631 20.14 -10.69 28.62
C ILE A 631 21.15 -10.87 27.49
N GLN A 632 22.40 -10.42 27.66
CA GLN A 632 23.42 -10.62 26.64
C GLN A 632 23.62 -12.10 26.31
N GLU A 633 23.80 -12.95 27.32
CA GLU A 633 24.06 -14.39 27.10
C GLU A 633 22.87 -15.05 26.44
N GLU A 634 21.65 -14.69 26.84
CA GLU A 634 20.43 -15.20 26.24
C GLU A 634 20.29 -14.82 24.77
N LEU A 635 20.57 -13.56 24.41
CA LEU A 635 20.43 -13.09 23.02
C LEU A 635 21.55 -13.61 22.12
N ASP A 636 22.79 -13.63 22.61
CA ASP A 636 23.93 -14.16 21.86
C ASP A 636 23.72 -15.65 21.53
N ASP A 637 23.08 -16.43 22.43
CA ASP A 637 22.76 -17.84 22.18
C ASP A 637 21.48 -18.02 21.33
N ARG A 638 20.36 -17.41 21.73
CA ARG A 638 19.04 -17.70 21.15
C ARG A 638 18.80 -16.97 19.82
N GLU A 639 19.15 -15.68 19.70
CA GLU A 639 18.91 -14.92 18.46
C GLU A 639 19.84 -15.39 17.34
N CYS A 640 21.12 -15.66 17.64
CA CYS A 640 22.06 -16.17 16.64
C CYS A 640 21.64 -17.55 16.11
N SER A 641 21.11 -18.42 16.98
CA SER A 641 20.59 -19.73 16.56
C SER A 641 19.35 -19.60 15.68
N LEU A 642 18.43 -18.67 16.00
CA LEU A 642 17.18 -18.48 15.27
C LEU A 642 17.32 -17.57 14.05
N LYS A 643 18.43 -16.82 13.93
CA LYS A 643 18.67 -15.82 12.87
C LYS A 643 17.59 -14.73 12.79
N ARG A 644 16.88 -14.51 13.91
CA ARG A 644 15.87 -13.46 14.12
C ARG A 644 16.28 -12.61 15.31
N TYR A 645 16.32 -11.29 15.13
CA TYR A 645 16.87 -10.34 16.10
C TYR A 645 15.83 -9.35 16.67
N ASP A 646 14.60 -9.82 16.90
CA ASP A 646 13.48 -8.98 17.35
C ASP A 646 13.72 -8.37 18.74
N SER A 647 14.39 -9.10 19.63
CA SER A 647 14.71 -8.61 20.97
C SER A 647 15.82 -7.57 20.94
N SER A 648 16.88 -7.81 20.16
CA SER A 648 17.96 -6.82 19.94
C SER A 648 17.43 -5.51 19.37
N LEU A 649 16.54 -5.56 18.37
CA LEU A 649 15.93 -4.35 17.79
C LEU A 649 15.06 -3.60 18.79
N GLY A 650 14.22 -4.31 19.54
CA GLY A 650 13.42 -3.69 20.59
C GLY A 650 14.29 -3.06 21.66
N PHE A 651 15.32 -3.76 22.11
CA PHE A 651 16.27 -3.26 23.11
C PHE A 651 16.94 -1.96 22.65
N LEU A 652 17.41 -1.88 21.39
CA LEU A 652 17.97 -0.65 20.84
C LEU A 652 16.95 0.50 20.81
N ALA A 653 15.69 0.23 20.45
CA ALA A 653 14.64 1.23 20.49
C ALA A 653 14.43 1.79 21.91
N LEU A 654 14.44 0.92 22.93
CA LEU A 654 14.36 1.36 24.33
C LEU A 654 15.58 2.19 24.73
N MET A 655 16.79 1.70 24.41
CA MET A 655 18.02 2.40 24.76
C MET A 655 18.10 3.77 24.11
N LYS A 656 17.64 3.92 22.86
CA LYS A 656 17.59 5.21 22.18
C LYS A 656 16.79 6.23 22.98
N GLU A 657 15.56 5.90 23.39
CA GLU A 657 14.71 6.82 24.15
C GLU A 657 15.26 7.07 25.57
N LEU A 658 15.74 6.03 26.25
CA LEU A 658 16.32 6.16 27.59
C LEU A 658 17.59 7.01 27.64
N LEU A 659 18.41 6.96 26.59
CA LEU A 659 19.64 7.77 26.49
C LEU A 659 19.33 9.25 26.20
N LEU A 660 18.16 9.58 25.66
CA LEU A 660 17.72 10.98 25.54
C LEU A 660 17.40 11.61 26.90
N HIS A 661 17.06 10.78 27.89
CA HIS A 661 16.65 11.19 29.24
C HIS A 661 17.67 10.78 30.32
N LEU A 662 18.97 10.88 30.00
CA LEU A 662 20.05 10.70 30.97
C LEU A 662 19.94 11.73 32.10
N SER A 663 19.28 11.35 33.18
CA SER A 663 19.25 12.13 34.41
C SER A 663 20.61 12.03 35.13
N SER A 664 20.96 13.05 35.90
CA SER A 664 22.21 13.16 36.68
C SER A 664 22.40 12.04 37.74
N SER A 665 21.45 11.11 37.87
CA SER A 665 21.40 10.03 38.85
C SER A 665 21.65 8.63 38.27
N SER A 666 21.83 8.47 36.96
CA SER A 666 22.26 7.19 36.39
C SER A 666 23.71 6.91 36.79
N ASP A 667 23.93 5.90 37.63
CA ASP A 667 25.26 5.40 37.97
C ASP A 667 26.07 5.16 36.69
N ALA A 668 27.16 5.91 36.49
CA ALA A 668 28.00 5.84 35.29
C ALA A 668 28.48 4.40 35.00
N LEU A 669 28.64 3.60 36.06
CA LEU A 669 29.04 2.20 35.99
C LEU A 669 27.95 1.30 35.39
N HIS A 670 26.67 1.54 35.71
CA HIS A 670 25.56 0.80 35.13
C HIS A 670 25.40 1.16 33.65
N LEU A 671 25.42 2.45 33.31
CA LEU A 671 25.34 2.92 31.92
C LEU A 671 26.43 2.29 31.03
N GLN A 672 27.65 2.16 31.55
CA GLN A 672 28.77 1.54 30.84
C GLN A 672 28.46 0.09 30.42
N LEU A 673 27.72 -0.68 31.22
CA LEU A 673 27.35 -2.07 30.88
C LEU A 673 26.44 -2.12 29.64
N TYR A 674 25.45 -1.23 29.57
CA TYR A 674 24.51 -1.15 28.44
C TYR A 674 25.23 -0.68 27.17
N LEU A 675 26.09 0.34 27.26
CA LEU A 675 26.90 0.80 26.12
C LEU A 675 27.89 -0.26 25.64
N GLN A 676 28.49 -1.02 26.55
CA GLN A 676 29.38 -2.13 26.22
C GLN A 676 28.61 -3.24 25.49
N PHE A 677 27.40 -3.58 25.92
CA PHE A 677 26.55 -4.55 25.24
C PHE A 677 26.17 -4.09 23.82
N ILE A 678 25.69 -2.85 23.68
CA ILE A 678 25.32 -2.28 22.37
C ILE A 678 26.51 -2.30 21.41
N SER A 679 27.67 -1.79 21.84
CA SER A 679 28.85 -1.72 21.00
C SER A 679 29.41 -3.10 20.63
N LYS A 680 29.68 -3.96 21.63
CA LYS A 680 30.39 -5.22 21.39
C LYS A 680 29.51 -6.33 20.84
N SER A 681 28.29 -6.47 21.34
CA SER A 681 27.42 -7.61 20.99
C SER A 681 26.48 -7.29 19.84
N ILE A 682 26.02 -6.05 19.69
CA ILE A 682 25.09 -5.69 18.62
C ILE A 682 25.84 -5.07 17.43
N ILE A 683 26.52 -3.93 17.62
CA ILE A 683 27.14 -3.17 16.52
C ILE A 683 28.32 -3.93 15.90
N CYS A 684 29.30 -4.37 16.69
CA CYS A 684 30.49 -5.03 16.16
C CYS A 684 30.17 -6.39 15.49
N GLN A 685 29.13 -7.08 15.95
CA GLN A 685 28.72 -8.37 15.38
C GLN A 685 27.71 -8.24 14.25
N PHE A 686 27.16 -7.05 14.01
CA PHE A 686 26.12 -6.79 13.01
C PHE A 686 26.51 -7.31 11.62
N GLY A 687 27.71 -6.98 11.14
CA GLY A 687 28.19 -7.42 9.83
C GLY A 687 28.52 -8.92 9.73
N ASN A 688 28.70 -9.61 10.86
CA ASN A 688 29.11 -11.02 10.93
C ASN A 688 27.94 -11.98 11.22
N ARG A 689 26.78 -11.44 11.60
CA ARG A 689 25.58 -12.23 11.96
C ARG A 689 24.86 -12.74 10.70
N SER A 690 24.22 -13.90 10.85
CA SER A 690 23.32 -14.45 9.81
C SER A 690 21.89 -14.00 10.09
N TYR A 691 21.18 -13.58 9.05
CA TYR A 691 19.80 -13.06 9.12
C TYR A 691 18.86 -13.94 8.29
N GLU A 692 17.68 -14.24 8.83
CA GLU A 692 16.61 -14.88 8.06
C GLU A 692 15.96 -13.90 7.06
N ASN A 693 15.78 -12.64 7.47
CA ASN A 693 15.27 -11.57 6.62
C ASN A 693 16.27 -10.42 6.52
N VAL A 694 16.71 -10.09 5.30
CA VAL A 694 17.64 -8.98 5.01
C VAL A 694 17.03 -7.61 5.37
N GLN A 695 15.70 -7.47 5.36
CA GLN A 695 15.06 -6.24 5.83
C GLN A 695 15.29 -6.00 7.33
N GLN A 696 15.36 -7.07 8.14
CA GLN A 696 15.66 -6.96 9.56
C GLN A 696 17.09 -6.41 9.79
N MET A 697 18.02 -6.73 8.89
CA MET A 697 19.35 -6.10 8.86
C MET A 697 19.24 -4.60 8.59
N ALA A 698 18.44 -4.17 7.61
CA ALA A 698 18.26 -2.75 7.31
C ALA A 698 17.61 -1.96 8.47
N SER A 699 16.74 -2.58 9.27
CA SER A 699 16.08 -1.95 10.43
C SER A 699 17.04 -1.52 11.56
N PHE A 700 18.27 -2.03 11.60
CA PHE A 700 19.27 -1.57 12.56
C PHE A 700 19.88 -0.20 12.19
N LEU A 701 19.92 0.14 10.89
CA LEU A 701 20.61 1.35 10.41
C LEU A 701 20.03 2.68 10.92
N PRO A 702 18.71 2.89 11.04
CA PRO A 702 18.14 4.15 11.54
C PRO A 702 18.21 4.30 13.07
N LEU A 703 18.65 3.26 13.78
CA LEU A 703 18.78 3.24 15.24
C LEU A 703 20.20 3.60 15.70
N PHE A 704 21.15 3.70 14.76
CA PHE A 704 22.49 4.27 14.94
C PHE A 704 22.51 5.69 14.41
#